data_AF-A0A962KTT7-F1
#
_entry.id   AF-A0A962KTT7-F1
#
_cell.length_a   1.000
_cell.length_b   1.000
_cell.length_c   1.000
_cell.angle_alpha   90.00
_cell.angle_beta   90.00
_cell.angle_gamma   90.00
#
_symmetry.space_group_name_H-M   'P 1'
#
loop_
_entity.id
_entity.type
_entity.pdbx_description
1 polymer ?
#
loop_
_entity_poly.entity_id
_entity_poly.type
_entity_poly.pdbx_seq_one_letter_code
_entity_poly.pdbx_strand_id
1 'polypeptide(L)'
;MLEAQGWPFIFGALLEEELLQGRVKSVLAAHEPAAGPDVAVDPDLVVPKKEDVPPDTQQAQDTQANDSGNTGEGGGSSTPANTGSGFLYSFFVDGLESASMPFGFLLQNDFGVFAKGGGGFSLGSSVHLTGAIDKSDSSSYGPVTHTSYDYGQGTESFDSVILLPPTVPVNKVPVAGFDFFSGVYNHTLSGNLLVDNGYGADSDPEGDAVHALAGSYATLHGGSVDLLADGGFVYTPAVNYVGADSFTYSVADDHGGTGSASASFFMTNTNNYVKVDFSGATVDAYGDGNDFDHLYAIEDGGNTLHLTGNTWVSINFDYVIQAGTVIEFDFKSTSQGEIHGIGLDKDSATSDTYSFELYGTQIWGLQAFHTYAAHVGEWVHYTITVGASYTGTFDRMFFINDDDVDASGDGFFSNVEIYGGTLIDTGSETNVPFMNFDGVTLHSYGINQDFTPTVAQASGTQVELYGNTWKAIDFTYTVTDNTVMQFDFLSTDRGELHGIGLDTDYDHNNNKFVQIYGTDSFGQDGPDYTTPGSAQTFVLELSKYYTVGTTYSHMTFVADDDASATAESIFDHIIVYERGSSVEDVLHGTAQSQTMLGLAGDDILYGGGGDDRLYGGAGTDFLYGEDGADTFVFESASAFGAVDHVMDFDVAQGDALDISDILTGYDPVTDLLSDFVRTSESNGDTIVAVDADGGGDHFASIAILHGVTGLGTPDTLEDLGALITV
;
A
#
# COMPACT_ATOMS: atom_id res chain seq x y z
N MET A 1 -19.75 37.42 -53.03
CA MET A 1 -18.28 37.30 -53.14
C MET A 1 -17.84 36.76 -51.79
N LEU A 2 -17.52 35.46 -51.72
CA LEU A 2 -16.20 34.86 -52.04
C LEU A 2 -15.18 35.28 -50.96
N GLU A 3 -14.43 34.41 -50.27
CA GLU A 3 -14.26 32.93 -50.21
C GLU A 3 -13.91 32.57 -48.73
N ALA A 4 -14.11 31.37 -48.12
CA ALA A 4 -13.92 29.96 -48.51
C ALA A 4 -12.42 29.53 -48.61
N GLN A 5 -11.96 28.34 -48.20
CA GLN A 5 -12.52 27.22 -47.40
C GLN A 5 -11.35 26.31 -46.94
N GLY A 6 -11.54 25.35 -46.01
CA GLY A 6 -10.49 24.37 -45.69
C GLY A 6 -10.78 23.41 -44.52
N TRP A 7 -11.59 22.36 -44.76
CA TRP A 7 -11.82 21.20 -43.87
C TRP A 7 -11.87 19.91 -44.71
N PRO A 8 -11.44 18.74 -44.19
CA PRO A 8 -11.85 17.44 -44.69
C PRO A 8 -12.88 16.75 -43.76
N PHE A 9 -13.87 16.07 -44.36
CA PHE A 9 -14.88 15.24 -43.67
C PHE A 9 -14.50 13.75 -43.69
N ILE A 10 -14.93 13.00 -42.67
CA ILE A 10 -15.45 11.61 -42.82
C ILE A 10 -16.74 11.49 -41.95
N PHE A 11 -17.71 10.68 -42.40
CA PHE A 11 -19.01 10.40 -41.73
C PHE A 11 -18.91 9.16 -40.81
N GLY A 12 -19.78 8.94 -39.80
CA GLY A 12 -20.91 9.74 -39.29
C GLY A 12 -22.04 8.89 -38.68
N ALA A 13 -22.94 9.52 -37.90
CA ALA A 13 -24.23 9.06 -37.32
C ALA A 13 -24.25 7.74 -36.50
N LEU A 14 -24.65 7.71 -35.22
CA LEU A 14 -26.00 7.96 -34.64
C LEU A 14 -27.13 7.07 -35.18
N LEU A 15 -27.52 6.03 -34.44
CA LEU A 15 -28.83 5.98 -33.74
C LEU A 15 -28.98 4.74 -32.82
N GLU A 16 -29.98 4.84 -31.95
CA GLU A 16 -30.49 3.92 -30.90
C GLU A 16 -30.87 2.49 -31.41
N GLU A 17 -31.25 1.49 -30.61
CA GLU A 17 -31.92 1.47 -29.29
C GLU A 17 -31.73 0.12 -28.56
N GLU A 18 -32.31 -0.03 -27.37
CA GLU A 18 -32.46 -1.31 -26.65
C GLU A 18 -33.22 -2.39 -27.46
N LEU A 19 -33.08 -3.68 -27.07
CA LEU A 19 -34.25 -4.54 -26.74
C LEU A 19 -33.83 -5.98 -26.34
N LEU A 20 -33.69 -6.22 -25.04
CA LEU A 20 -33.46 -7.56 -24.49
C LEU A 20 -34.80 -8.30 -24.28
N GLN A 21 -35.39 -8.84 -25.36
CA GLN A 21 -36.69 -9.56 -25.26
C GLN A 21 -36.87 -10.72 -26.26
N GLY A 22 -36.22 -11.85 -25.98
CA GLY A 22 -36.26 -13.06 -26.81
C GLY A 22 -37.61 -13.81 -26.83
N ARG A 23 -38.52 -13.42 -27.75
CA ARG A 23 -39.71 -14.21 -28.12
C ARG A 23 -39.98 -14.19 -29.63
N VAL A 24 -39.50 -15.22 -30.34
CA VAL A 24 -39.82 -15.41 -31.76
C VAL A 24 -40.68 -16.66 -31.99
N LYS A 25 -41.85 -16.46 -32.60
CA LYS A 25 -42.59 -17.53 -33.29
C LYS A 25 -42.38 -17.40 -34.79
N SER A 26 -41.70 -18.40 -35.35
CA SER A 26 -41.93 -19.11 -36.63
C SER A 26 -42.69 -18.46 -37.81
N VAL A 27 -42.46 -19.02 -39.02
CA VAL A 27 -43.17 -18.79 -40.31
C VAL A 27 -42.62 -17.60 -41.14
N LEU A 28 -42.27 -17.71 -42.44
CA LEU A 28 -41.99 -18.87 -43.33
C LEU A 28 -41.32 -18.38 -44.65
N ALA A 29 -40.45 -19.19 -45.24
CA ALA A 29 -40.04 -19.29 -46.66
C ALA A 29 -40.24 -18.10 -47.65
N ALA A 30 -39.20 -17.75 -48.42
CA ALA A 30 -38.92 -18.36 -49.74
C ALA A 30 -37.94 -17.57 -50.66
N HIS A 31 -37.25 -18.32 -51.54
CA HIS A 31 -36.82 -17.93 -52.90
C HIS A 31 -35.73 -16.84 -53.10
N GLU A 32 -34.49 -17.32 -53.18
CA GLU A 32 -33.61 -17.18 -54.37
C GLU A 32 -34.36 -17.30 -55.75
N PRO A 33 -33.80 -16.90 -56.92
CA PRO A 33 -32.39 -17.16 -57.26
C PRO A 33 -31.62 -16.23 -58.26
N ALA A 34 -30.34 -16.60 -58.44
CA ALA A 34 -29.62 -16.72 -59.73
C ALA A 34 -28.80 -15.56 -60.38
N ALA A 35 -27.53 -15.92 -60.67
CA ALA A 35 -26.77 -15.77 -61.92
C ALA A 35 -25.80 -14.58 -62.16
N GLY A 36 -24.54 -14.92 -62.47
CA GLY A 36 -23.59 -14.12 -63.28
C GLY A 36 -23.83 -14.29 -64.80
N PRO A 37 -22.85 -14.05 -65.70
CA PRO A 37 -21.59 -14.85 -65.72
C PRO A 37 -20.31 -14.14 -66.28
N ASP A 38 -19.21 -14.90 -66.35
CA ASP A 38 -18.11 -14.97 -67.36
C ASP A 38 -17.58 -13.70 -68.08
N VAL A 39 -16.29 -13.31 -68.03
CA VAL A 39 -14.98 -13.98 -68.32
C VAL A 39 -14.41 -13.69 -69.73
N ALA A 40 -13.24 -13.04 -69.77
CA ALA A 40 -12.21 -13.06 -70.84
C ALA A 40 -10.96 -12.25 -70.38
N VAL A 41 -9.71 -12.41 -70.85
CA VAL A 41 -8.84 -13.54 -71.30
C VAL A 41 -7.43 -12.94 -71.51
N ASP A 42 -6.36 -13.67 -71.15
CA ASP A 42 -4.93 -13.27 -71.28
C ASP A 42 -4.29 -13.79 -72.59
N PRO A 43 -3.28 -13.11 -73.20
CA PRO A 43 -1.94 -13.73 -73.26
C PRO A 43 -0.68 -12.81 -73.33
N ASP A 44 0.49 -13.47 -73.13
CA ASP A 44 1.91 -13.13 -73.41
C ASP A 44 2.72 -12.43 -72.27
N LEU A 45 3.70 -13.02 -71.55
CA LEU A 45 4.88 -13.87 -71.85
C LEU A 45 6.03 -13.14 -72.62
N VAL A 46 7.35 -13.30 -72.33
CA VAL A 46 8.11 -14.39 -71.66
C VAL A 46 9.27 -13.87 -70.77
N VAL A 47 9.58 -14.66 -69.73
CA VAL A 47 10.77 -14.76 -68.83
C VAL A 47 12.16 -14.83 -69.55
N PRO A 48 13.32 -14.69 -68.85
CA PRO A 48 14.01 -15.85 -68.19
C PRO A 48 14.79 -15.47 -66.90
N LYS A 49 15.53 -16.35 -66.19
CA LYS A 49 15.30 -17.72 -65.65
C LYS A 49 16.45 -18.05 -64.65
N LYS A 50 16.33 -19.13 -63.87
CA LYS A 50 17.25 -19.64 -62.81
C LYS A 50 18.02 -20.88 -63.26
N GLU A 51 19.33 -20.97 -63.02
CA GLU A 51 20.19 -22.18 -62.98
C GLU A 51 21.50 -21.79 -62.20
N ASP A 52 22.33 -22.59 -61.48
CA ASP A 52 22.48 -24.05 -61.24
C ASP A 52 23.24 -24.35 -59.87
N VAL A 53 23.56 -25.62 -59.51
CA VAL A 53 24.12 -26.17 -58.21
C VAL A 53 24.98 -27.46 -58.48
N PRO A 54 25.89 -28.12 -57.64
CA PRO A 54 26.32 -28.06 -56.20
C PRO A 54 27.89 -27.83 -56.07
N PRO A 55 28.84 -28.57 -55.37
CA PRO A 55 28.87 -29.61 -54.28
C PRO A 55 30.03 -29.58 -53.19
N ASP A 56 30.01 -30.54 -52.23
CA ASP A 56 31.07 -31.33 -51.52
C ASP A 56 32.49 -30.76 -51.14
N THR A 57 33.26 -31.24 -50.13
CA THR A 57 33.54 -32.64 -49.67
C THR A 57 34.37 -32.70 -48.35
N GLN A 58 34.23 -33.78 -47.52
CA GLN A 58 35.27 -34.43 -46.65
C GLN A 58 36.00 -33.59 -45.54
N GLN A 59 36.75 -34.10 -44.53
CA GLN A 59 36.95 -35.39 -43.83
C GLN A 59 37.44 -35.02 -42.39
N ALA A 60 36.92 -35.56 -41.27
CA ALA A 60 37.20 -36.86 -40.62
C ALA A 60 38.55 -36.95 -39.83
N GLN A 61 38.50 -37.69 -38.70
CA GLN A 61 39.62 -38.22 -37.88
C GLN A 61 40.40 -37.25 -36.96
N ASP A 62 41.02 -37.68 -35.83
CA ASP A 62 40.79 -38.80 -34.88
C ASP A 62 41.78 -38.65 -33.68
N THR A 63 41.62 -39.42 -32.58
CA THR A 63 42.59 -39.74 -31.50
C THR A 63 43.04 -38.61 -30.54
N GLN A 64 43.42 -38.84 -29.27
CA GLN A 64 43.28 -39.95 -28.28
C GLN A 64 43.46 -39.32 -26.87
N ALA A 65 42.65 -39.60 -25.85
CA ALA A 65 42.62 -40.79 -24.97
C ALA A 65 43.76 -40.93 -23.94
N ASN A 66 43.43 -40.74 -22.66
CA ASN A 66 43.85 -41.48 -21.44
C ASN A 66 43.12 -40.81 -20.24
N ASP A 67 42.22 -41.42 -19.46
CA ASP A 67 42.18 -42.73 -18.78
C ASP A 67 42.91 -42.78 -17.42
N SER A 68 42.13 -42.76 -16.33
CA SER A 68 42.05 -43.85 -15.32
C SER A 68 41.33 -43.38 -14.04
N GLY A 69 40.42 -44.21 -13.48
CA GLY A 69 39.73 -43.87 -12.22
C GLY A 69 38.39 -44.57 -11.95
N ASN A 70 38.27 -45.88 -12.19
CA ASN A 70 37.01 -46.63 -12.06
C ASN A 70 36.97 -47.57 -10.83
N THR A 71 35.89 -47.50 -10.04
CA THR A 71 35.16 -48.63 -9.40
C THR A 71 33.84 -48.13 -8.82
N GLY A 72 32.67 -48.75 -9.01
CA GLY A 72 32.33 -49.88 -9.90
C GLY A 72 30.90 -50.44 -9.64
N GLU A 73 30.38 -51.21 -10.60
CA GLU A 73 29.18 -52.10 -10.54
C GLU A 73 27.80 -51.42 -10.29
N GLY A 74 26.75 -51.54 -11.12
CA GLY A 74 26.46 -52.37 -12.31
C GLY A 74 25.82 -53.72 -11.95
N GLY A 75 24.75 -54.25 -12.58
CA GLY A 75 23.84 -53.81 -13.67
C GLY A 75 22.75 -54.90 -13.84
N GLY A 76 21.79 -54.89 -14.79
CA GLY A 76 21.45 -53.95 -15.86
C GLY A 76 20.51 -54.61 -16.90
N SER A 77 20.26 -53.91 -18.02
CA SER A 77 19.94 -54.46 -19.36
C SER A 77 18.80 -55.49 -19.54
N SER A 78 17.73 -55.10 -20.25
CA SER A 78 17.68 -55.31 -21.72
C SER A 78 16.42 -54.77 -22.40
N THR A 79 16.59 -54.24 -23.62
CA THR A 79 15.54 -54.13 -24.66
C THR A 79 16.03 -54.86 -25.92
N PRO A 80 15.13 -55.23 -26.83
CA PRO A 80 15.13 -54.49 -28.09
C PRO A 80 13.72 -54.20 -28.66
N ALA A 81 13.68 -53.31 -29.66
CA ALA A 81 12.50 -52.93 -30.45
C ALA A 81 12.08 -54.05 -31.46
N ASN A 82 11.08 -53.93 -32.34
CA ASN A 82 10.44 -52.75 -32.94
C ASN A 82 9.06 -53.10 -33.59
N THR A 83 8.51 -52.15 -34.36
CA THR A 83 7.27 -52.15 -35.19
C THR A 83 5.99 -51.68 -34.47
N GLY A 84 5.30 -50.63 -34.91
CA GLY A 84 5.70 -49.54 -35.82
C GLY A 84 4.53 -48.77 -36.49
N SER A 85 4.77 -47.48 -36.82
CA SER A 85 3.92 -46.57 -37.63
C SER A 85 2.53 -46.21 -37.06
N GLY A 86 2.03 -44.97 -37.13
CA GLY A 86 2.60 -43.71 -37.66
C GLY A 86 1.49 -42.68 -38.01
N PHE A 87 1.90 -41.51 -38.53
CA PHE A 87 1.07 -40.37 -39.01
C PHE A 87 0.57 -39.34 -37.98
N LEU A 88 0.20 -38.16 -38.51
CA LEU A 88 0.10 -36.86 -37.84
C LEU A 88 -1.02 -36.00 -38.47
N TYR A 89 -1.43 -34.97 -37.71
CA TYR A 89 -2.12 -33.72 -38.09
C TYR A 89 -3.64 -33.68 -38.37
N SER A 90 -4.24 -32.68 -37.68
CA SER A 90 -5.33 -31.77 -38.05
C SER A 90 -6.72 -32.30 -38.39
N PHE A 91 -7.72 -31.75 -37.71
CA PHE A 91 -8.83 -31.01 -38.35
C PHE A 91 -9.23 -29.81 -37.47
N PHE A 92 -9.90 -28.81 -38.08
CA PHE A 92 -10.33 -27.56 -37.43
C PHE A 92 -11.70 -27.71 -36.74
N VAL A 93 -11.99 -26.78 -35.83
CA VAL A 93 -13.31 -26.57 -35.21
C VAL A 93 -14.21 -25.79 -36.17
N ASP A 94 -15.50 -26.15 -36.24
CA ASP A 94 -16.60 -25.20 -36.54
C ASP A 94 -17.96 -25.78 -36.07
N GLY A 95 -18.92 -24.91 -35.71
CA GLY A 95 -20.32 -25.27 -35.44
C GLY A 95 -20.79 -25.27 -33.96
N LEU A 96 -21.83 -24.48 -33.68
CA LEU A 96 -22.45 -24.23 -32.37
C LEU A 96 -23.19 -25.41 -31.71
N GLU A 97 -23.33 -25.31 -30.38
CA GLU A 97 -24.43 -25.79 -29.51
C GLU A 97 -24.88 -27.27 -29.57
N SER A 98 -24.54 -28.04 -28.53
CA SER A 98 -25.54 -28.59 -27.59
C SER A 98 -24.89 -29.38 -26.43
N ALA A 99 -25.49 -29.33 -25.24
CA ALA A 99 -24.96 -30.02 -24.05
C ALA A 99 -25.23 -31.54 -24.07
N SER A 100 -24.17 -32.36 -23.99
CA SER A 100 -24.27 -33.80 -23.77
C SER A 100 -22.96 -34.38 -23.22
N MET A 101 -22.99 -35.05 -22.06
CA MET A 101 -21.80 -35.68 -21.44
C MET A 101 -21.47 -37.04 -22.08
N PRO A 102 -20.17 -37.39 -22.26
CA PRO A 102 -19.77 -38.73 -22.68
C PRO A 102 -19.11 -39.56 -21.55
N PHE A 103 -19.90 -40.19 -20.68
CA PHE A 103 -19.40 -41.28 -19.79
C PHE A 103 -19.73 -42.65 -20.39
N GLY A 104 -18.75 -43.27 -21.05
CA GLY A 104 -18.87 -44.61 -21.63
C GLY A 104 -18.21 -45.70 -20.75
N PHE A 105 -19.00 -46.41 -19.96
CA PHE A 105 -18.48 -47.53 -19.15
C PHE A 105 -18.17 -48.77 -20.00
N LEU A 106 -16.93 -49.27 -19.89
CA LEU A 106 -16.47 -50.49 -20.56
C LEU A 106 -16.75 -51.73 -19.68
N LEU A 107 -17.97 -52.27 -19.76
CA LEU A 107 -18.30 -53.57 -19.15
C LEU A 107 -17.85 -54.72 -20.06
N GLN A 108 -16.75 -55.40 -19.67
CA GLN A 108 -16.24 -56.59 -20.36
C GLN A 108 -17.15 -57.80 -20.14
N ASN A 109 -18.17 -57.94 -20.99
CA ASN A 109 -19.08 -59.08 -21.01
C ASN A 109 -18.46 -60.30 -21.70
N ASP A 110 -17.57 -61.00 -21.00
CA ASP A 110 -17.06 -62.32 -21.43
C ASP A 110 -18.11 -63.42 -21.22
N PHE A 111 -19.09 -63.52 -22.13
CA PHE A 111 -19.75 -64.81 -22.44
C PHE A 111 -20.29 -64.83 -23.89
N GLY A 112 -19.72 -65.72 -24.71
CA GLY A 112 -20.03 -65.82 -26.15
C GLY A 112 -21.38 -66.46 -26.48
N VAL A 113 -22.01 -65.98 -27.56
CA VAL A 113 -23.31 -66.48 -28.05
C VAL A 113 -23.18 -67.87 -28.69
N PHE A 114 -23.95 -68.85 -28.21
CA PHE A 114 -24.18 -70.12 -28.92
C PHE A 114 -25.66 -70.53 -29.02
N ALA A 115 -26.15 -70.48 -30.26
CA ALA A 115 -27.22 -71.29 -30.87
C ALA A 115 -28.36 -71.89 -30.00
N LYS A 116 -29.53 -71.24 -30.06
CA LYS A 116 -30.80 -71.80 -30.57
C LYS A 116 -31.01 -73.33 -30.40
N GLY A 117 -31.62 -73.73 -29.29
CA GLY A 117 -32.18 -75.07 -29.05
C GLY A 117 -33.41 -75.00 -28.13
N GLY A 118 -34.39 -75.89 -28.33
CA GLY A 118 -35.64 -75.89 -27.55
C GLY A 118 -35.64 -76.92 -26.42
N GLY A 119 -36.29 -76.57 -25.30
CA GLY A 119 -36.45 -77.42 -24.12
C GLY A 119 -36.07 -76.66 -22.84
N GLY A 120 -37.02 -76.52 -21.92
CA GLY A 120 -36.77 -75.84 -20.64
C GLY A 120 -36.04 -76.75 -19.64
N PHE A 121 -35.17 -76.15 -18.83
CA PHE A 121 -34.59 -76.81 -17.65
C PHE A 121 -34.43 -75.79 -16.53
N SER A 122 -34.83 -76.15 -15.30
CA SER A 122 -34.78 -75.28 -14.13
C SER A 122 -34.02 -75.93 -12.98
N LEU A 123 -32.90 -75.31 -12.60
CA LEU A 123 -32.16 -75.46 -11.34
C LEU A 123 -31.36 -74.17 -11.18
N GLY A 124 -31.14 -73.61 -9.99
CA GLY A 124 -31.60 -73.97 -8.65
C GLY A 124 -30.94 -73.00 -7.67
N SER A 125 -31.71 -72.31 -6.84
CA SER A 125 -31.25 -71.10 -6.15
C SER A 125 -30.20 -71.34 -5.06
N SER A 126 -28.94 -70.93 -5.31
CA SER A 126 -28.01 -70.33 -4.32
C SER A 126 -26.66 -70.00 -4.97
N VAL A 127 -26.24 -68.72 -4.93
CA VAL A 127 -24.83 -68.31 -5.09
C VAL A 127 -24.47 -67.46 -3.88
N HIS A 128 -23.58 -67.95 -3.02
CA HIS A 128 -22.97 -67.15 -1.97
C HIS A 128 -21.72 -66.45 -2.53
N LEU A 129 -21.79 -65.12 -2.68
CA LEU A 129 -20.62 -64.28 -2.94
C LEU A 129 -20.08 -63.75 -1.61
N THR A 130 -19.21 -64.51 -0.97
CA THR A 130 -18.39 -64.04 0.16
C THR A 130 -17.12 -63.40 -0.37
N GLY A 131 -17.23 -62.18 -0.91
CA GLY A 131 -16.09 -61.30 -1.17
C GLY A 131 -15.87 -60.38 0.03
N ALA A 132 -14.66 -60.35 0.59
CA ALA A 132 -14.29 -59.29 1.51
C ALA A 132 -13.96 -58.03 0.69
N ILE A 133 -14.55 -56.89 1.06
CA ILE A 133 -14.06 -55.59 0.58
C ILE A 133 -12.73 -55.34 1.29
N ASP A 134 -11.66 -55.14 0.52
CA ASP A 134 -10.37 -54.76 1.09
C ASP A 134 -10.46 -53.35 1.68
N LYS A 135 -9.85 -53.13 2.85
CA LYS A 135 -9.88 -51.86 3.58
C LYS A 135 -8.57 -51.09 3.44
N SER A 136 -7.89 -51.28 2.31
CA SER A 136 -6.64 -50.61 1.95
C SER A 136 -6.81 -49.13 1.56
N ASP A 137 -8.04 -48.68 1.29
CA ASP A 137 -8.38 -47.31 0.89
C ASP A 137 -9.69 -46.85 1.58
N SER A 138 -9.60 -46.45 2.85
CA SER A 138 -10.78 -46.10 3.67
C SER A 138 -10.78 -44.66 4.21
N SER A 139 -10.05 -43.75 3.55
CA SER A 139 -10.09 -42.30 3.82
C SER A 139 -11.30 -41.60 3.17
N SER A 140 -11.87 -42.20 2.13
CA SER A 140 -12.75 -41.52 1.17
C SER A 140 -14.25 -41.88 1.30
N TYR A 141 -14.64 -42.61 2.35
CA TYR A 141 -15.99 -43.20 2.47
C TYR A 141 -16.74 -42.74 3.73
N GLY A 142 -17.88 -42.08 3.53
CA GLY A 142 -18.85 -41.76 4.59
C GLY A 142 -19.53 -43.00 5.20
N PRO A 143 -20.23 -42.85 6.34
CA PRO A 143 -20.78 -43.97 7.09
C PRO A 143 -21.97 -44.66 6.39
N VAL A 144 -21.77 -45.92 5.97
CA VAL A 144 -22.80 -46.74 5.34
C VAL A 144 -23.84 -47.20 6.37
N THR A 145 -25.08 -46.72 6.23
CA THR A 145 -26.21 -47.05 7.11
C THR A 145 -26.98 -48.29 6.64
N HIS A 146 -26.67 -49.45 7.23
CA HIS A 146 -27.48 -50.67 7.03
C HIS A 146 -28.86 -50.52 7.70
N THR A 147 -29.92 -50.55 6.88
CA THR A 147 -31.31 -50.70 7.37
C THR A 147 -31.81 -52.10 7.01
N SER A 148 -31.87 -53.01 7.98
CA SER A 148 -32.40 -54.36 7.75
C SER A 148 -33.92 -54.39 7.84
N TYR A 149 -34.60 -54.76 6.75
CA TYR A 149 -36.04 -55.05 6.74
C TYR A 149 -36.26 -56.54 6.43
N ASP A 150 -37.13 -57.20 7.18
CA ASP A 150 -37.48 -58.61 7.00
C ASP A 150 -39.00 -58.78 6.90
N TYR A 151 -39.48 -59.00 5.68
CA TYR A 151 -40.51 -60.02 5.41
C TYR A 151 -40.51 -60.43 3.94
N GLY A 152 -40.94 -61.65 3.64
CA GLY A 152 -40.85 -62.24 2.30
C GLY A 152 -42.19 -62.45 1.56
N GLN A 153 -42.07 -63.03 0.36
CA GLN A 153 -43.16 -63.52 -0.51
C GLN A 153 -43.92 -62.46 -1.35
N GLY A 154 -43.17 -61.58 -2.02
CA GLY A 154 -43.59 -60.89 -3.25
C GLY A 154 -42.44 -60.92 -4.26
N THR A 155 -42.72 -61.09 -5.56
CA THR A 155 -41.69 -60.98 -6.61
C THR A 155 -41.68 -59.55 -7.14
N GLU A 156 -40.65 -58.79 -6.80
CA GLU A 156 -40.37 -57.49 -7.40
C GLU A 156 -39.01 -57.50 -8.11
N SER A 157 -38.80 -56.53 -8.99
CA SER A 157 -37.51 -56.35 -9.66
C SER A 157 -36.48 -55.86 -8.66
N PHE A 158 -35.21 -56.20 -8.88
CA PHE A 158 -34.15 -55.32 -8.41
C PHE A 158 -34.25 -54.03 -9.22
N ASP A 159 -34.68 -52.95 -8.59
CA ASP A 159 -34.49 -51.61 -9.15
C ASP A 159 -33.03 -51.18 -8.94
N SER A 160 -32.56 -50.22 -9.73
CA SER A 160 -31.11 -49.96 -9.85
C SER A 160 -30.48 -49.50 -8.54
N VAL A 161 -29.39 -50.15 -8.12
CA VAL A 161 -28.45 -49.56 -7.14
C VAL A 161 -27.74 -48.40 -7.82
N ILE A 162 -28.23 -47.19 -7.59
CA ILE A 162 -27.54 -45.96 -7.99
C ILE A 162 -26.35 -45.76 -7.05
N LEU A 163 -25.18 -46.23 -7.49
CA LEU A 163 -23.93 -45.66 -7.03
C LEU A 163 -23.88 -44.23 -7.58
N LEU A 164 -24.09 -43.24 -6.71
CA LEU A 164 -23.67 -41.89 -7.04
C LEU A 164 -22.15 -41.94 -7.31
N PRO A 165 -21.65 -41.31 -8.39
CA PRO A 165 -20.21 -41.16 -8.54
C PRO A 165 -19.68 -40.37 -7.34
N PRO A 166 -18.42 -40.60 -6.91
CA PRO A 166 -17.78 -39.70 -5.97
C PRO A 166 -17.86 -38.28 -6.55
N THR A 167 -18.33 -37.33 -5.74
CA THR A 167 -18.24 -35.91 -6.07
C THR A 167 -16.77 -35.55 -6.07
N VAL A 168 -16.14 -35.58 -7.25
CA VAL A 168 -14.88 -34.87 -7.48
C VAL A 168 -15.12 -33.43 -7.00
N PRO A 169 -14.27 -32.85 -6.15
CA PRO A 169 -14.38 -31.43 -5.83
C PRO A 169 -14.36 -30.66 -7.15
N VAL A 170 -15.35 -29.79 -7.34
CA VAL A 170 -15.37 -28.89 -8.48
C VAL A 170 -14.39 -27.79 -8.12
N ASN A 171 -13.26 -27.75 -8.83
CA ASN A 171 -12.31 -26.64 -8.78
C ASN A 171 -13.10 -25.32 -8.87
N LYS A 172 -12.88 -24.41 -7.94
CA LYS A 172 -13.42 -23.05 -8.06
C LYS A 172 -12.60 -22.29 -9.11
N VAL A 173 -12.64 -20.97 -9.07
CA VAL A 173 -11.68 -20.14 -9.78
C VAL A 173 -10.85 -19.39 -8.74
N PRO A 174 -9.58 -19.07 -9.05
CA PRO A 174 -8.79 -18.17 -8.23
C PRO A 174 -9.53 -16.86 -7.97
N VAL A 175 -9.33 -16.32 -6.78
CA VAL A 175 -9.70 -14.96 -6.42
C VAL A 175 -8.50 -14.08 -6.73
N ALA A 176 -8.69 -13.18 -7.70
CA ALA A 176 -7.77 -12.08 -7.95
C ALA A 176 -8.24 -10.88 -7.12
N GLY A 177 -7.33 -10.26 -6.37
CA GLY A 177 -7.55 -9.04 -5.59
C GLY A 177 -7.56 -7.79 -6.45
N PHE A 178 -7.88 -6.64 -5.85
CA PHE A 178 -7.55 -5.35 -6.45
C PHE A 178 -6.08 -5.03 -6.12
N ASP A 179 -5.29 -4.56 -7.08
CA ASP A 179 -3.94 -4.03 -6.79
C ASP A 179 -3.88 -2.52 -7.02
N PHE A 180 -3.06 -1.84 -6.24
CA PHE A 180 -2.69 -0.44 -6.48
C PHE A 180 -1.20 -0.19 -6.21
N PHE A 181 -0.58 0.66 -7.03
CA PHE A 181 0.81 1.10 -6.86
C PHE A 181 0.95 2.57 -7.31
N SER A 182 1.79 3.36 -6.64
CA SER A 182 2.11 4.74 -7.03
C SER A 182 3.53 4.89 -7.60
N GLY A 183 3.80 5.97 -8.35
CA GLY A 183 5.13 6.26 -8.86
C GLY A 183 5.26 7.62 -9.58
N VAL A 184 6.49 8.01 -9.90
CA VAL A 184 6.80 9.31 -10.54
C VAL A 184 6.63 9.23 -12.06
N TYR A 185 5.96 10.21 -12.68
CA TYR A 185 5.77 10.28 -14.13
C TYR A 185 7.08 10.16 -14.92
N ASN A 186 7.00 9.58 -16.13
CA ASN A 186 8.15 9.19 -16.98
C ASN A 186 9.12 8.14 -16.38
N HIS A 187 9.00 7.73 -15.12
CA HIS A 187 9.79 6.64 -14.54
C HIS A 187 9.03 5.30 -14.63
N THR A 188 9.78 4.19 -14.67
CA THR A 188 9.19 2.84 -14.66
C THR A 188 8.95 2.37 -13.24
N LEU A 189 7.72 1.94 -12.96
CA LEU A 189 7.31 1.34 -11.69
C LEU A 189 7.49 -0.19 -11.74
N SER A 190 7.68 -0.84 -10.60
CA SER A 190 7.81 -2.31 -10.53
C SER A 190 7.31 -2.82 -9.19
N GLY A 191 6.60 -3.95 -9.21
CA GLY A 191 5.97 -4.54 -8.03
C GLY A 191 5.60 -6.00 -8.29
N ASN A 192 4.65 -6.54 -7.52
CA ASN A 192 4.13 -7.89 -7.70
C ASN A 192 2.62 -7.96 -7.33
N LEU A 193 1.81 -8.64 -8.16
CA LEU A 193 0.35 -8.77 -8.00
C LEU A 193 -0.08 -10.02 -7.19
N LEU A 194 0.79 -11.03 -7.06
CA LEU A 194 0.46 -12.30 -6.38
C LEU A 194 0.86 -12.31 -4.89
N VAL A 195 1.34 -11.19 -4.37
CA VAL A 195 1.76 -11.03 -2.97
C VAL A 195 0.89 -9.97 -2.32
N ASP A 196 0.73 -10.05 -1.01
CA ASP A 196 0.06 -8.99 -0.26
C ASP A 196 0.84 -7.69 -0.42
N ASN A 197 0.16 -6.68 -0.96
CA ASN A 197 0.69 -5.38 -1.35
C ASN A 197 -0.10 -4.22 -0.69
N GLY A 198 -0.91 -4.54 0.33
CA GLY A 198 -1.84 -3.62 0.99
C GLY A 198 -3.30 -4.05 0.81
N TYR A 199 -3.61 -4.79 -0.27
CA TYR A 199 -4.98 -5.15 -0.65
C TYR A 199 -5.25 -6.67 -0.56
N GLY A 200 -4.36 -7.41 0.08
CA GLY A 200 -4.42 -8.87 0.23
C GLY A 200 -3.78 -9.64 -0.93
N ALA A 201 -3.36 -10.87 -0.67
CA ALA A 201 -2.72 -11.72 -1.68
C ALA A 201 -3.72 -12.53 -2.53
N ASP A 202 -3.46 -12.59 -3.84
CA ASP A 202 -4.15 -13.50 -4.77
C ASP A 202 -4.11 -14.95 -4.28
N SER A 203 -5.25 -15.63 -4.38
CA SER A 203 -5.42 -16.95 -3.74
C SER A 203 -6.44 -17.84 -4.46
N ASP A 204 -6.33 -19.15 -4.25
CA ASP A 204 -7.33 -20.11 -4.71
C ASP A 204 -8.21 -20.63 -3.56
N PRO A 205 -9.55 -20.71 -3.70
CA PRO A 205 -10.47 -21.19 -2.67
C PRO A 205 -10.39 -22.69 -2.28
N GLU A 206 -9.61 -23.52 -2.98
CA GLU A 206 -9.22 -24.88 -2.57
C GLU A 206 -7.85 -24.89 -1.86
N GLY A 207 -7.08 -23.80 -1.96
CA GLY A 207 -5.71 -23.67 -1.45
C GLY A 207 -4.64 -24.12 -2.44
N ASP A 208 -4.97 -24.21 -3.73
CA ASP A 208 -4.01 -24.53 -4.79
C ASP A 208 -3.08 -23.34 -5.11
N ALA A 209 -1.96 -23.62 -5.79
CA ALA A 209 -0.99 -22.59 -6.16
C ALA A 209 -1.48 -21.78 -7.39
N VAL A 210 -1.52 -20.47 -7.22
CA VAL A 210 -1.90 -19.52 -8.28
C VAL A 210 -0.68 -18.96 -9.02
N HIS A 211 -0.88 -18.55 -10.27
CA HIS A 211 0.11 -17.84 -11.09
C HIS A 211 -0.55 -16.80 -11.99
N ALA A 212 0.17 -15.72 -12.31
CA ALA A 212 -0.32 -14.66 -13.16
C ALA A 212 -0.16 -15.03 -14.65
N LEU A 213 -1.07 -14.56 -15.51
CA LEU A 213 -0.97 -14.75 -16.95
C LEU A 213 0.10 -13.83 -17.55
N ALA A 214 1.35 -14.31 -17.60
CA ALA A 214 2.49 -13.54 -18.07
C ALA A 214 2.32 -13.00 -19.51
N GLY A 215 2.69 -11.75 -19.73
CA GLY A 215 2.56 -11.08 -21.02
C GLY A 215 2.77 -9.56 -20.95
N SER A 216 2.78 -8.91 -22.12
CA SER A 216 2.82 -7.45 -22.25
C SER A 216 1.41 -6.91 -22.45
N TYR A 217 0.95 -6.06 -21.53
CA TYR A 217 -0.36 -5.45 -21.50
C TYR A 217 -0.28 -3.96 -21.84
N ALA A 218 -1.32 -3.41 -22.45
CA ALA A 218 -1.50 -1.96 -22.60
C ALA A 218 -2.44 -1.46 -21.49
N THR A 219 -2.11 -0.32 -20.90
CA THR A 219 -2.93 0.29 -19.85
C THR A 219 -3.99 1.24 -20.44
N LEU A 220 -4.98 1.62 -19.63
CA LEU A 220 -6.12 2.46 -20.00
C LEU A 220 -5.70 3.79 -20.64
N HIS A 221 -4.66 4.44 -20.12
CA HIS A 221 -4.14 5.73 -20.58
C HIS A 221 -2.86 5.63 -21.44
N GLY A 222 -2.51 4.41 -21.87
CA GLY A 222 -1.58 4.19 -22.99
C GLY A 222 -0.11 3.97 -22.61
N GLY A 223 0.16 3.71 -21.32
CA GLY A 223 1.38 3.02 -20.90
C GLY A 223 1.34 1.51 -21.21
N SER A 224 2.29 0.77 -20.65
CA SER A 224 2.40 -0.68 -20.84
C SER A 224 2.99 -1.40 -19.64
N VAL A 225 2.47 -2.60 -19.34
CA VAL A 225 2.96 -3.46 -18.26
C VAL A 225 3.53 -4.75 -18.84
N ASP A 226 4.78 -5.06 -18.53
CA ASP A 226 5.37 -6.38 -18.74
C ASP A 226 5.21 -7.20 -17.45
N LEU A 227 4.29 -8.18 -17.47
CA LEU A 227 3.92 -9.03 -16.33
C LEU A 227 4.54 -10.43 -16.45
N LEU A 228 5.09 -10.94 -15.34
CA LEU A 228 5.68 -12.27 -15.18
C LEU A 228 4.71 -13.24 -14.49
N ALA A 229 4.97 -14.54 -14.59
CA ALA A 229 4.07 -15.58 -14.07
C ALA A 229 4.09 -15.71 -12.54
N ASP A 230 5.16 -15.23 -11.91
CA ASP A 230 5.32 -15.11 -10.46
C ASP A 230 4.71 -13.80 -9.91
N GLY A 231 3.91 -13.09 -10.72
CA GLY A 231 3.22 -11.85 -10.38
C GLY A 231 4.08 -10.60 -10.51
N GLY A 232 5.40 -10.74 -10.65
CA GLY A 232 6.31 -9.60 -10.78
C GLY A 232 6.06 -8.82 -12.07
N PHE A 233 6.03 -7.49 -12.01
CA PHE A 233 5.78 -6.66 -13.18
C PHE A 233 6.72 -5.46 -13.31
N VAL A 234 6.83 -4.94 -14.53
CA VAL A 234 7.38 -3.61 -14.82
C VAL A 234 6.33 -2.79 -15.56
N TYR A 235 5.87 -1.70 -14.96
CA TYR A 235 4.97 -0.74 -15.59
C TYR A 235 5.78 0.43 -16.15
N THR A 236 5.52 0.77 -17.42
CA THR A 236 6.05 1.95 -18.10
C THR A 236 4.88 2.89 -18.42
N PRO A 237 4.80 4.08 -17.80
CA PRO A 237 3.74 5.05 -18.08
C PRO A 237 3.87 5.62 -19.49
N ALA A 238 2.77 6.19 -20.01
CA ALA A 238 2.85 7.01 -21.21
C ALA A 238 3.72 8.27 -20.96
N VAL A 239 4.39 8.76 -22.00
CA VAL A 239 5.35 9.88 -21.88
C VAL A 239 4.62 11.15 -21.44
N ASN A 240 5.05 11.72 -20.31
CA ASN A 240 4.42 12.81 -19.57
C ASN A 240 2.99 12.52 -19.08
N TYR A 241 2.64 11.25 -18.83
CA TYR A 241 1.35 10.89 -18.23
C TYR A 241 1.36 11.03 -16.71
N VAL A 242 0.27 11.56 -16.17
CA VAL A 242 0.04 11.93 -14.76
C VAL A 242 -1.40 11.56 -14.40
N GLY A 243 -1.62 11.09 -13.17
CA GLY A 243 -2.91 10.61 -12.67
C GLY A 243 -3.06 9.09 -12.72
N ALA A 244 -4.30 8.61 -12.52
CA ALA A 244 -4.61 7.18 -12.45
C ALA A 244 -4.58 6.50 -13.83
N ASP A 245 -3.77 5.46 -13.98
CA ASP A 245 -3.82 4.48 -15.08
C ASP A 245 -4.19 3.10 -14.51
N SER A 246 -4.57 2.14 -15.36
CA SER A 246 -4.88 0.78 -14.91
C SER A 246 -4.82 -0.26 -16.03
N PHE A 247 -4.75 -1.53 -15.66
CA PHE A 247 -4.99 -2.63 -16.58
C PHE A 247 -5.66 -3.82 -15.89
N THR A 248 -6.41 -4.61 -16.65
CA THR A 248 -6.99 -5.87 -16.16
C THR A 248 -6.00 -7.01 -16.36
N TYR A 249 -5.70 -7.76 -15.30
CA TYR A 249 -4.87 -8.96 -15.34
C TYR A 249 -5.70 -10.22 -15.01
N SER A 250 -5.09 -11.39 -15.19
CA SER A 250 -5.74 -12.68 -14.91
C SER A 250 -4.82 -13.61 -14.12
N VAL A 251 -5.41 -14.29 -13.15
CA VAL A 251 -4.78 -15.28 -12.26
C VAL A 251 -5.30 -16.65 -12.64
N ALA A 252 -4.41 -17.64 -12.74
CA ALA A 252 -4.75 -19.01 -13.10
C ALA A 252 -4.27 -20.01 -12.04
N ASP A 253 -4.99 -21.12 -11.91
CA ASP A 253 -4.53 -22.32 -11.22
C ASP A 253 -4.02 -23.38 -12.23
N ASP A 254 -3.36 -24.42 -11.74
CA ASP A 254 -2.88 -25.56 -12.56
C ASP A 254 -4.01 -26.56 -12.94
N HIS A 255 -5.26 -26.29 -12.55
CA HIS A 255 -6.44 -27.16 -12.70
C HIS A 255 -7.45 -26.67 -13.76
N GLY A 256 -7.31 -25.44 -14.26
CA GLY A 256 -8.09 -24.82 -15.33
C GLY A 256 -9.09 -23.74 -14.89
N GLY A 257 -9.04 -23.27 -13.65
CA GLY A 257 -9.76 -22.07 -13.19
C GLY A 257 -8.97 -20.79 -13.48
N THR A 258 -9.70 -19.68 -13.67
CA THR A 258 -9.09 -18.35 -13.87
C THR A 258 -9.89 -17.25 -13.18
N GLY A 259 -9.23 -16.51 -12.29
CA GLY A 259 -9.68 -15.22 -11.75
C GLY A 259 -9.23 -14.06 -12.64
N SER A 260 -9.78 -12.86 -12.43
CA SER A 260 -9.32 -11.62 -13.08
C SER A 260 -9.78 -10.40 -12.30
N ALA A 261 -8.93 -9.38 -12.23
CA ALA A 261 -9.18 -8.14 -11.53
C ALA A 261 -8.43 -6.96 -12.20
N SER A 262 -8.43 -5.80 -11.56
CA SER A 262 -7.77 -4.59 -12.04
C SER A 262 -6.58 -4.25 -11.15
N ALA A 263 -5.42 -4.07 -11.76
CA ALA A 263 -4.25 -3.46 -11.14
C ALA A 263 -4.19 -2.00 -11.59
N SER A 264 -4.14 -1.08 -10.62
CA SER A 264 -4.15 0.36 -10.83
C SER A 264 -2.78 0.98 -10.54
N PHE A 265 -2.48 2.07 -11.22
CA PHE A 265 -1.24 2.81 -11.08
C PHE A 265 -1.53 4.30 -10.94
N PHE A 266 -0.97 4.99 -9.94
CA PHE A 266 -1.05 6.46 -9.88
C PHE A 266 0.29 7.11 -10.19
N MET A 267 0.31 8.02 -11.18
CA MET A 267 1.53 8.68 -11.64
C MET A 267 1.55 10.15 -11.21
N THR A 268 2.43 10.54 -10.28
CA THR A 268 2.56 11.93 -9.82
C THR A 268 3.41 12.76 -10.78
N ASN A 269 3.17 14.09 -10.85
CA ASN A 269 3.97 15.02 -11.67
C ASN A 269 5.09 15.73 -10.89
N THR A 270 4.96 15.68 -9.57
CA THR A 270 5.89 16.18 -8.56
C THR A 270 7.12 15.28 -8.48
N ASN A 271 8.22 15.85 -8.02
CA ASN A 271 9.36 15.07 -7.58
C ASN A 271 9.30 15.05 -6.06
N ASN A 272 9.11 13.88 -5.45
CA ASN A 272 9.12 13.68 -4.00
C ASN A 272 10.54 13.80 -3.42
N TYR A 273 11.25 14.89 -3.74
CA TYR A 273 12.49 15.28 -3.09
C TYR A 273 12.25 16.46 -2.15
N VAL A 274 12.64 16.28 -0.89
CA VAL A 274 12.78 17.38 0.05
C VAL A 274 14.04 18.13 -0.31
N LYS A 275 13.90 19.40 -0.73
CA LYS A 275 15.05 20.29 -0.88
C LYS A 275 15.38 20.97 0.45
N VAL A 276 16.63 20.86 0.88
CA VAL A 276 17.13 21.57 2.06
C VAL A 276 17.32 23.05 1.74
N ASP A 277 16.52 23.92 2.37
CA ASP A 277 16.77 25.37 2.43
C ASP A 277 17.42 25.73 3.78
N PHE A 278 18.75 25.91 3.75
CA PHE A 278 19.52 26.28 4.94
C PHE A 278 19.18 27.67 5.48
N SER A 279 18.42 28.52 4.76
CA SER A 279 18.05 29.87 5.23
C SER A 279 16.89 29.88 6.23
N GLY A 280 16.09 28.81 6.27
CA GLY A 280 15.06 28.56 7.30
C GLY A 280 15.53 27.65 8.44
N ALA A 281 16.59 26.87 8.23
CA ALA A 281 17.05 25.84 9.17
C ALA A 281 17.75 26.41 10.42
N THR A 282 17.48 25.81 11.58
CA THR A 282 18.37 25.91 12.75
C THR A 282 19.60 25.04 12.49
N VAL A 283 20.79 25.63 12.57
CA VAL A 283 22.08 24.93 12.41
C VAL A 283 22.75 24.82 13.77
N ASP A 284 22.71 23.62 14.34
CA ASP A 284 23.26 23.25 15.65
C ASP A 284 24.61 22.52 15.51
N ALA A 285 25.34 22.38 16.62
CA ALA A 285 26.57 21.61 16.67
C ALA A 285 26.29 20.09 16.71
N TYR A 286 27.13 19.31 16.01
CA TYR A 286 27.06 17.85 15.99
C TYR A 286 28.31 17.26 16.66
N GLY A 287 28.12 16.45 17.70
CA GLY A 287 29.17 15.80 18.50
C GLY A 287 29.53 16.48 19.83
N ASP A 288 29.92 15.67 20.82
CA ASP A 288 30.24 16.03 22.22
C ASP A 288 31.53 16.90 22.41
N GLY A 289 32.03 17.54 21.34
CA GLY A 289 33.44 17.50 20.97
C GLY A 289 34.36 18.72 21.20
N ASN A 290 33.95 19.76 21.94
CA ASN A 290 34.79 20.94 22.29
C ASN A 290 35.32 21.86 21.16
N ASP A 291 35.09 21.59 19.87
CA ASP A 291 35.40 22.54 18.79
C ASP A 291 34.12 23.29 18.37
N PHE A 292 34.08 24.60 18.63
CA PHE A 292 32.83 25.35 18.81
C PHE A 292 32.82 26.74 18.14
N ASP A 293 33.71 27.04 17.21
CA ASP A 293 33.75 28.36 16.57
C ASP A 293 32.59 28.61 15.56
N HIS A 294 31.73 27.61 15.31
CA HIS A 294 30.53 27.67 14.44
C HIS A 294 30.82 28.31 13.08
N LEU A 295 31.87 27.84 12.40
CA LEU A 295 32.44 28.48 11.21
C LEU A 295 31.70 28.10 9.92
N TYR A 296 30.37 28.23 9.95
CA TYR A 296 29.50 28.06 8.79
C TYR A 296 29.03 29.39 8.20
N ALA A 297 28.70 29.37 6.91
CA ALA A 297 27.98 30.42 6.21
C ALA A 297 26.86 29.81 5.36
N ILE A 298 25.69 30.45 5.37
CA ILE A 298 24.58 30.13 4.47
C ILE A 298 24.73 31.04 3.25
N GLU A 299 25.01 30.46 2.10
CA GLU A 299 25.27 31.13 0.83
C GLU A 299 24.16 30.84 -0.20
N ASP A 300 24.24 31.48 -1.38
CA ASP A 300 23.32 31.33 -2.52
C ASP A 300 21.81 31.35 -2.17
N GLY A 301 21.45 32.17 -1.19
CA GLY A 301 20.07 32.40 -0.77
C GLY A 301 19.41 31.20 -0.07
N GLY A 302 20.20 30.35 0.60
CA GLY A 302 19.71 29.17 1.32
C GLY A 302 20.08 27.84 0.66
N ASN A 303 20.53 27.86 -0.60
CA ASN A 303 20.85 26.64 -1.35
C ASN A 303 22.23 26.03 -1.00
N THR A 304 23.10 26.75 -0.29
CA THR A 304 24.49 26.34 -0.03
C THR A 304 24.85 26.52 1.46
N LEU A 305 25.31 25.44 2.09
CA LEU A 305 25.98 25.45 3.40
C LEU A 305 27.50 25.35 3.18
N HIS A 306 28.24 26.35 3.66
CA HIS A 306 29.69 26.45 3.54
C HIS A 306 30.32 26.38 4.94
N LEU A 307 31.05 25.31 5.21
CA LEU A 307 31.81 25.07 6.45
C LEU A 307 33.29 25.43 6.25
N THR A 308 33.96 25.90 7.31
CA THR A 308 35.39 26.22 7.27
C THR A 308 36.14 25.85 8.56
N GLY A 309 37.45 25.67 8.48
CA GLY A 309 38.30 25.35 9.64
C GLY A 309 38.10 23.91 10.11
N ASN A 310 37.78 23.75 11.39
CA ASN A 310 37.13 22.55 11.92
C ASN A 310 35.68 22.92 12.28
N THR A 311 34.69 22.20 11.77
CA THR A 311 33.25 22.45 12.02
C THR A 311 32.43 21.19 11.71
N TRP A 312 31.70 20.74 12.72
CA TRP A 312 30.74 19.64 12.68
C TRP A 312 29.37 20.20 13.06
N VAL A 313 28.41 20.17 12.14
CA VAL A 313 27.07 20.77 12.34
C VAL A 313 25.96 19.84 11.88
N SER A 314 24.77 20.03 12.44
CA SER A 314 23.54 19.39 12.00
C SER A 314 22.39 20.38 11.86
N ILE A 315 21.42 20.06 11.01
CA ILE A 315 20.09 20.68 10.99
C ILE A 315 19.06 19.65 11.46
N ASN A 316 18.01 20.09 12.16
CA ASN A 316 16.85 19.25 12.41
C ASN A 316 16.27 18.80 11.07
N PHE A 317 16.02 17.50 10.94
CA PHE A 317 15.61 16.87 9.69
C PHE A 317 14.99 15.51 10.00
N ASP A 318 13.80 15.54 10.61
CA ASP A 318 13.04 14.33 10.90
C ASP A 318 12.59 13.65 9.61
N TYR A 319 13.12 12.44 9.35
CA TYR A 319 12.95 11.75 8.07
C TYR A 319 13.06 10.24 8.22
N VAL A 320 12.18 9.49 7.56
CA VAL A 320 12.15 8.03 7.52
C VAL A 320 12.95 7.52 6.32
N ILE A 321 14.13 6.97 6.58
CA ILE A 321 14.97 6.35 5.54
C ILE A 321 14.43 4.95 5.22
N GLN A 322 13.76 4.83 4.08
CA GLN A 322 13.38 3.55 3.48
C GLN A 322 14.54 2.97 2.64
N ALA A 323 14.49 1.68 2.30
CA ALA A 323 15.56 0.99 1.57
C ALA A 323 15.88 1.58 0.17
N GLY A 324 14.93 2.30 -0.44
CA GLY A 324 15.09 2.99 -1.71
C GLY A 324 15.65 4.42 -1.62
N THR A 325 15.75 5.00 -0.42
CA THR A 325 16.05 6.43 -0.24
C THR A 325 17.38 6.84 -0.85
N VAL A 326 17.39 7.99 -1.53
CA VAL A 326 18.57 8.63 -2.14
C VAL A 326 18.70 10.06 -1.66
N ILE A 327 19.92 10.48 -1.33
CA ILE A 327 20.30 11.91 -1.21
C ILE A 327 21.15 12.29 -2.42
N GLU A 328 20.85 13.44 -3.04
CA GLU A 328 21.64 14.08 -4.08
C GLU A 328 22.12 15.46 -3.61
N PHE A 329 23.35 15.84 -4.00
CA PHE A 329 23.93 17.14 -3.65
C PHE A 329 25.15 17.48 -4.51
N ASP A 330 25.44 18.77 -4.67
CA ASP A 330 26.71 19.26 -5.19
C ASP A 330 27.68 19.51 -4.02
N PHE A 331 28.86 18.87 -4.04
CA PHE A 331 29.94 19.12 -3.08
C PHE A 331 31.15 19.80 -3.74
N LYS A 332 31.80 20.69 -2.98
CA LYS A 332 33.08 21.30 -3.35
C LYS A 332 33.92 21.60 -2.12
N SER A 333 35.23 21.43 -2.27
CA SER A 333 36.27 21.77 -1.30
C SER A 333 37.57 22.17 -2.01
N THR A 334 38.32 23.16 -1.50
CA THR A 334 39.61 23.61 -2.07
C THR A 334 40.85 23.13 -1.30
N SER A 335 40.69 22.58 -0.09
CA SER A 335 41.74 22.08 0.79
C SER A 335 41.45 20.66 1.30
N GLN A 336 42.49 19.88 1.59
CA GLN A 336 42.32 18.52 2.14
C GLN A 336 42.33 18.56 3.66
N GLY A 337 41.14 18.56 4.25
CA GLY A 337 40.95 18.30 5.68
C GLY A 337 41.16 16.83 6.04
N GLU A 338 40.92 16.52 7.31
CA GLU A 338 40.99 15.17 7.86
C GLU A 338 39.77 14.33 7.49
N ILE A 339 38.56 14.90 7.58
CA ILE A 339 37.27 14.29 7.20
C ILE A 339 36.38 15.37 6.56
N HIS A 340 35.78 15.08 5.40
CA HIS A 340 34.56 15.75 4.92
C HIS A 340 33.49 14.70 4.71
N GLY A 341 32.28 14.94 5.21
CA GLY A 341 31.20 13.98 5.12
C GLY A 341 29.82 14.57 5.34
N ILE A 342 28.81 13.75 5.04
CA ILE A 342 27.38 14.03 5.16
C ILE A 342 26.66 12.76 5.60
N GLY A 343 25.57 12.89 6.35
CA GLY A 343 24.72 11.77 6.75
C GLY A 343 23.47 12.23 7.48
N LEU A 344 22.67 11.27 7.95
CA LEU A 344 21.58 11.51 8.88
C LEU A 344 21.84 10.77 10.20
N ASP A 345 21.39 11.33 11.33
CA ASP A 345 21.53 10.69 12.64
C ASP A 345 20.22 10.70 13.44
N LYS A 346 20.24 10.01 14.59
CA LYS A 346 19.11 9.83 15.52
C LYS A 346 19.31 10.53 16.86
N ASP A 347 20.52 11.04 17.09
CA ASP A 347 20.92 11.84 18.25
C ASP A 347 22.10 12.74 17.87
N SER A 348 22.55 13.60 18.79
CA SER A 348 23.61 14.58 18.51
C SER A 348 25.05 14.06 18.66
N ALA A 349 25.28 12.76 18.93
CA ALA A 349 26.60 12.18 19.06
C ALA A 349 27.21 11.81 17.69
N THR A 350 28.54 11.73 17.61
CA THR A 350 29.23 11.44 16.33
C THR A 350 29.12 9.98 15.91
N SER A 351 28.46 9.69 14.78
CA SER A 351 28.28 8.34 14.23
C SER A 351 29.18 8.05 13.03
N ASP A 352 30.11 7.11 13.18
CA ASP A 352 30.88 6.52 12.07
C ASP A 352 30.05 5.56 11.20
N THR A 353 28.82 5.26 11.62
CA THR A 353 27.95 4.25 11.01
C THR A 353 27.00 4.86 9.98
N TYR A 354 26.61 6.14 10.15
CA TYR A 354 25.70 6.83 9.21
C TYR A 354 26.39 7.89 8.33
N SER A 355 27.62 8.26 8.65
CA SER A 355 28.42 9.23 7.89
C SER A 355 28.92 8.66 6.57
N PHE A 356 28.74 9.35 5.45
CA PHE A 356 29.42 9.05 4.18
C PHE A 356 30.66 9.95 4.01
N GLU A 357 31.85 9.35 3.91
CA GLU A 357 33.09 10.12 3.71
C GLU A 357 33.27 10.46 2.23
N LEU A 358 33.49 11.75 1.93
CA LEU A 358 33.67 12.29 0.58
C LEU A 358 35.13 12.63 0.29
N TYR A 359 35.81 13.23 1.28
CA TYR A 359 37.18 13.73 1.15
C TYR A 359 37.91 13.88 2.49
N GLY A 360 38.97 13.11 2.73
CA GLY A 360 39.76 13.24 3.96
C GLY A 360 41.20 12.77 3.82
N THR A 361 41.96 12.91 4.91
CA THR A 361 43.22 12.18 5.12
C THR A 361 43.09 11.02 6.11
N GLN A 362 42.02 11.01 6.90
CA GLN A 362 41.66 9.89 7.76
C GLN A 362 40.86 8.84 6.95
N ILE A 363 40.23 7.90 7.66
CA ILE A 363 39.31 6.89 7.12
C ILE A 363 38.25 6.71 8.22
N TRP A 364 37.14 7.42 8.11
CA TRP A 364 36.07 7.46 9.12
C TRP A 364 34.72 7.63 8.44
N GLY A 365 33.73 6.81 8.78
CA GLY A 365 32.49 6.72 8.02
C GLY A 365 32.53 5.75 6.83
N LEU A 366 31.40 5.66 6.13
CA LEU A 366 31.12 4.82 4.98
C LEU A 366 31.93 5.27 3.75
N GLN A 367 32.99 4.53 3.46
CA GLN A 367 34.01 4.84 2.45
C GLN A 367 33.58 4.73 0.98
N ALA A 368 32.31 4.41 0.70
CA ALA A 368 31.85 4.11 -0.66
C ALA A 368 31.96 5.31 -1.63
N PHE A 369 31.91 6.54 -1.10
CA PHE A 369 31.93 7.78 -1.86
C PHE A 369 33.21 8.61 -1.67
N HIS A 370 34.24 8.04 -1.02
CA HIS A 370 35.52 8.71 -0.78
C HIS A 370 36.34 8.84 -2.09
N THR A 371 36.03 9.89 -2.84
CA THR A 371 36.33 10.00 -4.29
C THR A 371 36.75 11.40 -4.73
N TYR A 372 36.41 12.43 -3.95
CA TYR A 372 36.57 13.83 -4.34
C TYR A 372 38.04 14.26 -4.53
N ALA A 373 39.01 13.50 -4.02
CA ALA A 373 40.45 13.79 -4.15
C ALA A 373 40.97 13.95 -5.60
N ALA A 374 40.19 13.57 -6.62
CA ALA A 374 40.48 13.84 -8.03
C ALA A 374 40.01 15.23 -8.55
N HIS A 375 39.21 15.95 -7.76
CA HIS A 375 38.38 17.10 -8.19
C HIS A 375 38.58 18.36 -7.35
N VAL A 376 39.68 18.47 -6.60
CA VAL A 376 39.93 19.58 -5.65
C VAL A 376 39.76 20.96 -6.30
N GLY A 377 38.82 21.74 -5.77
CA GLY A 377 38.40 23.06 -6.25
C GLY A 377 37.26 23.07 -7.29
N GLU A 378 36.79 21.92 -7.77
CA GLU A 378 35.67 21.77 -8.69
C GLU A 378 34.37 21.44 -7.94
N TRP A 379 33.20 21.70 -8.54
CA TRP A 379 31.93 21.16 -8.04
C TRP A 379 31.74 19.74 -8.56
N VAL A 380 31.39 18.81 -7.67
CA VAL A 380 31.11 17.40 -7.97
C VAL A 380 29.73 17.06 -7.45
N HIS A 381 28.85 16.59 -8.35
CA HIS A 381 27.55 16.08 -7.99
C HIS A 381 27.64 14.65 -7.45
N TYR A 382 26.95 14.39 -6.34
CA TYR A 382 26.88 13.10 -5.67
C TYR A 382 25.44 12.58 -5.64
N THR A 383 25.27 11.31 -5.95
CA THR A 383 24.02 10.55 -5.81
C THR A 383 24.30 9.38 -4.86
N ILE A 384 23.67 9.35 -3.69
CA ILE A 384 23.93 8.34 -2.64
C ILE A 384 22.61 7.68 -2.22
N THR A 385 22.44 6.39 -2.55
CA THR A 385 21.33 5.57 -2.04
C THR A 385 21.56 5.23 -0.56
N VAL A 386 21.24 6.17 0.33
CA VAL A 386 21.39 6.04 1.79
C VAL A 386 20.63 4.83 2.35
N GLY A 387 19.46 4.53 1.78
CA GLY A 387 18.63 3.37 2.14
C GLY A 387 19.30 2.01 1.95
N ALA A 388 20.33 1.92 1.09
CA ALA A 388 21.12 0.71 0.90
C ALA A 388 22.18 0.49 2.01
N SER A 389 22.36 1.47 2.91
CA SER A 389 23.33 1.44 4.02
C SER A 389 22.65 1.36 5.39
N TYR A 390 21.56 2.10 5.59
CA TYR A 390 20.78 2.15 6.84
C TYR A 390 19.33 2.57 6.58
N THR A 391 18.42 2.25 7.51
CA THR A 391 16.97 2.52 7.39
C THR A 391 16.31 2.87 8.74
N GLY A 392 15.05 3.30 8.68
CA GLY A 392 14.22 3.71 9.83
C GLY A 392 14.23 5.23 10.04
N THR A 393 13.66 5.71 11.14
CA THR A 393 13.54 7.14 11.48
C THR A 393 14.86 7.76 11.92
N PHE A 394 15.15 8.97 11.44
CA PHE A 394 16.26 9.85 11.81
C PHE A 394 15.69 11.23 12.18
N ASP A 395 16.42 12.04 12.95
CA ASP A 395 15.95 13.35 13.46
C ASP A 395 16.79 14.55 12.98
N ARG A 396 17.92 14.30 12.32
CA ARG A 396 18.84 15.34 11.83
C ARG A 396 19.63 14.91 10.61
N MET A 397 20.02 15.91 9.81
CA MET A 397 21.02 15.78 8.75
C MET A 397 22.28 16.53 9.16
N PHE A 398 23.44 15.89 9.10
CA PHE A 398 24.71 16.45 9.54
C PHE A 398 25.74 16.61 8.42
N PHE A 399 26.64 17.56 8.62
CA PHE A 399 27.66 17.99 7.67
C PHE A 399 28.99 18.20 8.41
N ILE A 400 30.06 17.62 7.88
CA ILE A 400 31.37 17.54 8.51
C ILE A 400 32.43 18.18 7.62
N ASN A 401 33.26 19.03 8.22
CA ASN A 401 34.52 19.55 7.69
C ASN A 401 35.52 19.61 8.85
N ASP A 402 36.37 18.58 8.96
CA ASP A 402 37.28 18.31 10.07
C ASP A 402 38.75 18.56 9.67
N ASP A 403 39.55 19.19 10.52
CA ASP A 403 40.99 19.46 10.33
C ASP A 403 41.64 19.90 11.66
N ASP A 404 42.01 18.93 12.52
CA ASP A 404 42.55 19.20 13.88
C ASP A 404 43.98 19.80 13.85
N VAL A 405 44.67 19.60 12.72
CA VAL A 405 46.11 19.88 12.59
C VAL A 405 46.40 21.27 12.00
N ASP A 406 45.70 21.67 10.94
CA ASP A 406 46.00 22.90 10.18
C ASP A 406 44.76 23.76 9.85
N ALA A 407 43.58 23.43 10.42
CA ALA A 407 42.33 24.22 10.47
C ALA A 407 42.06 25.11 9.24
N SER A 408 42.15 24.52 8.06
CA SER A 408 42.05 25.21 6.76
C SER A 408 41.14 24.48 5.76
N GLY A 409 40.46 23.41 6.20
CA GLY A 409 39.31 22.81 5.54
C GLY A 409 38.29 23.85 5.07
N ASP A 410 37.81 23.68 3.84
CA ASP A 410 36.65 24.38 3.31
C ASP A 410 35.70 23.37 2.64
N GLY A 411 34.46 23.27 3.11
CA GLY A 411 33.47 22.30 2.64
C GLY A 411 32.17 23.00 2.25
N PHE A 412 31.84 22.99 0.97
CA PHE A 412 30.59 23.52 0.42
C PHE A 412 29.66 22.37 0.06
N PHE A 413 28.47 22.34 0.67
CA PHE A 413 27.37 21.45 0.33
C PHE A 413 26.24 22.30 -0.26
N SER A 414 25.83 22.03 -1.50
CA SER A 414 24.86 22.83 -2.24
C SER A 414 23.83 21.95 -2.93
N ASN A 415 22.62 22.49 -3.16
CA ASN A 415 21.51 21.76 -3.80
C ASN A 415 21.24 20.39 -3.15
N VAL A 416 21.22 20.34 -1.82
CA VAL A 416 20.96 19.09 -1.08
C VAL A 416 19.48 18.74 -1.18
N GLU A 417 19.20 17.60 -1.79
CA GLU A 417 17.86 17.11 -2.13
C GLU A 417 17.77 15.62 -1.73
N ILE A 418 16.70 15.17 -1.06
CA ILE A 418 16.55 13.77 -0.58
C ILE A 418 15.15 13.22 -0.90
N TYR A 419 15.09 12.01 -1.46
CA TYR A 419 13.86 11.39 -1.98
C TYR A 419 13.81 9.88 -1.77
N GLY A 420 12.61 9.29 -1.89
CA GLY A 420 12.41 7.83 -1.74
C GLY A 420 12.36 7.37 -0.29
N GLY A 421 12.01 8.28 0.61
CA GLY A 421 11.60 8.08 2.01
C GLY A 421 10.65 9.22 2.40
N THR A 422 10.23 9.27 3.66
CA THR A 422 9.16 10.18 4.12
C THR A 422 9.76 11.29 4.99
N LEU A 423 9.40 12.56 4.71
CA LEU A 423 9.66 13.67 5.64
C LEU A 423 8.69 13.58 6.81
N ILE A 424 9.09 13.94 8.02
CA ILE A 424 8.14 14.07 9.13
C ILE A 424 7.93 15.56 9.38
N ASP A 425 6.71 16.06 9.20
CA ASP A 425 6.37 17.38 9.74
C ASP A 425 6.36 17.28 11.28
N THR A 426 6.94 18.27 11.95
CA THR A 426 7.00 18.36 13.42
C THR A 426 6.11 19.48 13.96
N GLY A 427 5.18 19.97 13.13
CA GLY A 427 4.11 20.88 13.48
C GLY A 427 3.27 20.44 14.68
N SER A 428 2.50 21.40 15.21
CA SER A 428 1.51 21.18 16.25
C SER A 428 0.14 21.53 15.68
N GLU A 429 -0.72 20.53 15.65
CA GLU A 429 -2.03 20.59 15.00
C GLU A 429 -3.04 21.26 15.93
N THR A 430 -3.68 22.34 15.46
CA THR A 430 -4.59 23.15 16.29
C THR A 430 -6.07 22.93 16.00
N ASN A 431 -6.39 22.28 14.89
CA ASN A 431 -7.76 22.17 14.39
C ASN A 431 -8.38 20.78 14.65
N VAL A 432 -7.58 19.83 15.12
CA VAL A 432 -8.01 18.46 15.44
C VAL A 432 -8.70 18.40 16.82
N PRO A 433 -9.85 17.70 16.97
CA PRO A 433 -10.53 17.55 18.25
C PRO A 433 -9.67 16.89 19.35
N PHE A 434 -9.49 17.60 20.46
CA PHE A 434 -8.82 17.09 21.65
C PHE A 434 -9.65 16.01 22.39
N MET A 435 -8.96 15.09 23.07
CA MET A 435 -9.58 14.08 23.91
C MET A 435 -10.41 14.70 25.05
N ASN A 436 -11.66 14.24 25.19
CA ASN A 436 -12.55 14.70 26.25
C ASN A 436 -12.53 13.75 27.45
N PHE A 437 -12.10 14.28 28.59
CA PHE A 437 -11.94 13.60 29.86
C PHE A 437 -13.18 13.65 30.78
N ASP A 438 -14.26 14.33 30.39
CA ASP A 438 -15.49 14.42 31.21
C ASP A 438 -16.15 13.04 31.41
N GLY A 439 -15.96 12.48 32.61
CA GLY A 439 -16.49 11.17 33.00
C GLY A 439 -15.50 10.01 32.81
N VAL A 440 -14.31 10.27 32.27
CA VAL A 440 -13.22 9.29 32.20
C VAL A 440 -12.78 8.91 33.62
N THR A 441 -12.45 7.63 33.83
CA THR A 441 -11.98 7.13 35.13
C THR A 441 -10.46 7.09 35.14
N LEU A 442 -9.83 7.71 36.15
CA LEU A 442 -8.40 7.57 36.39
C LEU A 442 -8.12 6.37 37.32
N HIS A 443 -7.38 5.40 36.79
CA HIS A 443 -6.95 4.18 37.47
C HIS A 443 -5.57 4.41 38.12
N SER A 444 -5.29 3.77 39.26
CA SER A 444 -3.97 3.82 39.91
C SER A 444 -2.98 2.98 39.08
N TYR A 445 -1.89 3.60 38.66
CA TYR A 445 -0.87 2.99 37.80
C TYR A 445 0.39 2.66 38.63
N GLY A 446 0.91 1.44 38.50
CA GLY A 446 2.00 0.96 39.36
C GLY A 446 1.57 0.61 40.79
N ILE A 447 2.14 -0.46 41.36
CA ILE A 447 1.69 -0.97 42.67
C ILE A 447 2.36 -0.19 43.82
N ASN A 448 1.57 0.62 44.52
CA ASN A 448 1.91 1.47 45.68
C ASN A 448 2.67 2.79 45.40
N GLN A 449 2.65 3.32 44.17
CA GLN A 449 3.31 4.63 43.89
C GLN A 449 2.48 5.84 44.37
N ASP A 450 1.17 5.70 44.62
CA ASP A 450 0.32 6.79 45.11
C ASP A 450 0.63 7.18 46.58
N PHE A 451 1.67 7.99 46.80
CA PHE A 451 2.09 8.44 48.13
C PHE A 451 1.37 9.73 48.56
N THR A 452 0.46 9.60 49.54
CA THR A 452 -0.40 10.71 49.98
C THR A 452 0.39 11.91 50.54
N PRO A 453 0.02 13.17 50.22
CA PRO A 453 -1.20 13.57 49.51
C PRO A 453 -1.11 13.38 47.99
N THR A 454 -2.13 12.73 47.43
CA THR A 454 -2.35 12.62 45.99
C THR A 454 -3.66 13.31 45.63
N VAL A 455 -3.67 14.03 44.52
CA VAL A 455 -4.89 14.52 43.87
C VAL A 455 -4.75 14.21 42.39
N ALA A 456 -5.79 13.63 41.81
CA ALA A 456 -5.87 13.33 40.39
C ALA A 456 -7.28 13.72 39.90
N GLN A 457 -7.36 14.49 38.83
CA GLN A 457 -8.62 14.94 38.23
C GLN A 457 -8.55 14.81 36.71
N ALA A 458 -9.69 14.49 36.10
CA ALA A 458 -9.88 14.35 34.66
C ALA A 458 -11.21 15.05 34.31
N SER A 459 -11.18 16.10 33.48
CA SER A 459 -12.35 16.90 33.11
C SER A 459 -12.03 17.82 31.93
N GLY A 460 -13.01 18.03 31.03
CA GLY A 460 -12.80 18.79 29.80
C GLY A 460 -11.65 18.19 28.98
N THR A 461 -10.64 19.00 28.65
CA THR A 461 -9.43 18.58 27.94
C THR A 461 -8.26 18.19 28.86
N GLN A 462 -8.45 18.26 30.19
CA GLN A 462 -7.35 18.24 31.17
C GLN A 462 -7.29 16.97 32.03
N VAL A 463 -6.05 16.56 32.31
CA VAL A 463 -5.67 15.64 33.39
C VAL A 463 -4.71 16.35 34.35
N GLU A 464 -5.19 16.65 35.56
CA GLU A 464 -4.39 17.28 36.63
C GLU A 464 -3.90 16.21 37.62
N LEU A 465 -2.59 16.15 37.89
CA LEU A 465 -1.97 15.35 38.94
C LEU A 465 -1.19 16.24 39.93
N TYR A 466 -1.29 15.95 41.23
CA TYR A 466 -0.54 16.66 42.28
C TYR A 466 0.07 15.70 43.31
N GLY A 467 1.29 16.02 43.76
CA GLY A 467 2.10 15.14 44.60
C GLY A 467 2.55 13.90 43.84
N ASN A 468 3.05 12.89 44.56
CA ASN A 468 3.48 11.63 43.96
C ASN A 468 2.26 10.76 43.57
N THR A 469 1.83 10.91 42.33
CA THR A 469 0.58 10.42 41.77
C THR A 469 0.83 9.77 40.40
N TRP A 470 0.58 8.47 40.30
CA TRP A 470 0.74 7.70 39.06
C TRP A 470 -0.63 7.21 38.59
N LYS A 471 -1.08 7.62 37.40
CA LYS A 471 -2.42 7.33 36.88
C LYS A 471 -2.37 6.74 35.47
N ALA A 472 -3.47 6.10 35.09
CA ALA A 472 -3.74 5.75 33.70
C ALA A 472 -5.25 5.75 33.42
N ILE A 473 -5.62 5.81 32.15
CA ILE A 473 -7.00 5.63 31.65
C ILE A 473 -7.04 4.39 30.75
N ASP A 474 -8.21 3.76 30.61
CA ASP A 474 -8.44 2.79 29.54
C ASP A 474 -8.45 3.54 28.19
N PHE A 475 -7.52 3.22 27.28
CA PHE A 475 -7.31 3.89 25.98
C PHE A 475 -6.67 2.91 25.01
N THR A 476 -7.41 2.46 23.99
CA THR A 476 -6.94 1.42 23.05
C THR A 476 -6.47 2.03 21.74
N TYR A 477 -5.18 1.89 21.43
CA TYR A 477 -4.56 2.47 20.23
C TYR A 477 -3.44 1.57 19.71
N THR A 478 -3.33 1.41 18.40
CA THR A 478 -2.27 0.61 17.76
C THR A 478 -1.26 1.56 17.14
N VAL A 479 -0.02 1.54 17.63
CA VAL A 479 1.04 2.44 17.13
C VAL A 479 1.49 1.96 15.75
N THR A 480 1.38 2.83 14.74
CA THR A 480 1.98 2.67 13.41
C THR A 480 3.36 3.36 13.36
N ASP A 481 4.04 3.39 12.20
CA ASP A 481 5.24 4.22 12.02
C ASP A 481 4.92 5.74 12.12
N ASN A 482 3.68 6.13 11.82
CA ASN A 482 3.18 7.50 11.65
C ASN A 482 2.38 8.03 12.85
N THR A 483 2.24 7.26 13.94
CA THR A 483 1.42 7.68 15.09
C THR A 483 2.11 8.76 15.92
N VAL A 484 1.43 9.89 16.09
CA VAL A 484 1.85 11.04 16.89
C VAL A 484 0.97 11.18 18.12
N MET A 485 1.56 11.52 19.27
CA MET A 485 0.85 12.05 20.43
C MET A 485 1.20 13.52 20.65
N GLN A 486 0.19 14.38 20.69
CA GLN A 486 0.33 15.80 20.98
C GLN A 486 -0.39 16.16 22.28
N PHE A 487 0.18 17.06 23.07
CA PHE A 487 -0.44 17.59 24.29
C PHE A 487 0.20 18.91 24.72
N ASP A 488 -0.56 19.76 25.41
CA ASP A 488 -0.01 20.83 26.24
C ASP A 488 0.40 20.27 27.60
N PHE A 489 1.54 20.72 28.13
CA PHE A 489 1.96 20.42 29.49
C PHE A 489 2.35 21.68 30.27
N LEU A 490 1.88 21.74 31.52
CA LEU A 490 2.18 22.81 32.48
C LEU A 490 2.57 22.19 33.83
N SER A 491 3.68 22.68 34.38
CA SER A 491 4.15 22.40 35.73
C SER A 491 4.84 23.62 36.36
N THR A 492 4.59 23.92 37.63
CA THR A 492 5.24 25.03 38.35
C THR A 492 6.51 24.63 39.13
N ASP A 493 6.64 23.38 39.54
CA ASP A 493 7.75 22.83 40.34
C ASP A 493 8.48 21.71 39.55
N ARG A 494 9.80 21.57 39.73
CA ARG A 494 10.55 20.42 39.20
C ARG A 494 10.50 19.27 40.20
N GLY A 495 9.56 18.34 39.99
CA GLY A 495 9.54 17.06 40.69
C GLY A 495 10.68 16.14 40.27
N GLU A 496 10.63 14.91 40.75
CA GLU A 496 11.58 13.86 40.39
C GLU A 496 11.28 13.29 39.00
N LEU A 497 10.00 13.12 38.64
CA LEU A 497 9.55 12.65 37.31
C LEU A 497 8.22 13.30 36.89
N HIS A 498 8.10 13.69 35.62
CA HIS A 498 6.84 14.00 34.97
C HIS A 498 6.84 13.37 33.57
N GLY A 499 5.74 12.74 33.16
CA GLY A 499 5.67 12.03 31.89
C GLY A 499 4.30 11.48 31.53
N ILE A 500 4.16 11.10 30.27
CA ILE A 500 2.95 10.58 29.63
C ILE A 500 3.33 9.42 28.70
N GLY A 501 2.42 8.48 28.44
CA GLY A 501 2.72 7.39 27.50
C GLY A 501 1.65 6.31 27.38
N LEU A 502 2.03 5.16 26.82
CA LEU A 502 1.13 4.04 26.52
C LEU A 502 1.55 2.73 27.23
N ASP A 503 0.54 1.96 27.67
CA ASP A 503 0.73 0.71 28.41
C ASP A 503 -0.25 -0.40 27.97
N THR A 504 0.15 -1.65 28.17
CA THR A 504 -0.53 -2.90 27.80
C THR A 504 -1.12 -3.66 29.00
N ASP A 505 -0.65 -3.40 30.22
CA ASP A 505 -0.88 -4.26 31.39
C ASP A 505 -0.75 -3.57 32.77
N TYR A 506 -0.73 -2.23 32.82
CA TYR A 506 -0.63 -1.41 34.06
C TYR A 506 0.69 -1.61 34.84
N ASP A 507 1.76 -1.98 34.14
CA ASP A 507 3.09 -2.33 34.67
C ASP A 507 4.01 -1.09 34.69
N HIS A 508 4.49 -0.64 35.87
CA HIS A 508 5.25 0.62 35.99
C HIS A 508 6.74 0.50 35.62
N ASN A 509 7.05 -0.03 34.44
CA ASN A 509 8.44 -0.18 33.98
C ASN A 509 8.92 1.01 33.13
N ASN A 510 10.24 1.11 32.97
CA ASN A 510 10.95 2.24 32.36
C ASN A 510 10.60 2.51 30.88
N ASN A 511 9.99 1.58 30.15
CA ASN A 511 9.66 1.76 28.72
C ASN A 511 8.20 2.15 28.43
N LYS A 512 7.43 2.53 29.45
CA LYS A 512 5.98 2.73 29.33
C LYS A 512 5.56 4.20 29.20
N PHE A 513 6.40 5.14 29.62
CA PHE A 513 6.14 6.58 29.50
C PHE A 513 7.38 7.33 29.04
N VAL A 514 7.14 8.43 28.33
CA VAL A 514 8.14 9.40 27.92
C VAL A 514 8.26 10.45 29.03
N GLN A 515 9.47 10.65 29.53
CA GLN A 515 9.79 11.62 30.57
C GLN A 515 10.05 12.98 29.92
N ILE A 516 9.22 13.97 30.27
CA ILE A 516 9.30 15.35 29.74
C ILE A 516 9.85 16.34 30.76
N TYR A 517 9.87 15.97 32.04
CA TYR A 517 10.48 16.76 33.10
C TYR A 517 10.89 15.85 34.28
N GLY A 518 11.76 16.34 35.16
CA GLY A 518 12.18 15.59 36.36
C GLY A 518 13.65 15.81 36.74
N THR A 519 14.10 15.20 37.84
CA THR A 519 15.53 15.13 38.22
C THR A 519 16.12 13.74 38.07
N ASP A 520 15.28 12.72 38.07
CA ASP A 520 15.70 11.32 37.99
C ASP A 520 15.65 10.82 36.54
N SER A 521 16.21 9.64 36.29
CA SER A 521 16.28 9.00 34.97
C SER A 521 15.45 7.72 35.01
N PHE A 522 14.13 7.87 34.93
CA PHE A 522 13.19 6.75 34.93
C PHE A 522 11.99 7.06 34.04
N GLY A 523 11.82 6.24 33.01
CA GLY A 523 11.04 6.58 31.82
C GLY A 523 11.95 6.62 30.58
N GLN A 524 11.38 6.87 29.41
CA GLN A 524 12.12 7.07 28.16
C GLN A 524 12.49 8.55 28.01
N ASP A 525 13.71 8.85 27.61
CA ASP A 525 14.19 10.24 27.50
C ASP A 525 13.38 11.00 26.43
N GLY A 526 12.66 12.04 26.85
CA GLY A 526 11.78 12.84 26.02
C GLY A 526 12.25 14.30 25.80
N PRO A 527 11.44 15.10 25.10
CA PRO A 527 11.67 16.54 24.98
C PRO A 527 11.58 17.25 26.34
N ASP A 528 12.59 18.07 26.63
CA ASP A 528 12.82 18.70 27.94
C ASP A 528 11.89 19.91 28.18
N TYR A 529 11.08 19.91 29.25
CA TYR A 529 10.24 21.05 29.64
C TYR A 529 11.08 22.20 30.23
N THR A 530 11.34 23.22 29.40
CA THR A 530 12.37 24.23 29.70
C THR A 530 11.93 25.38 30.61
N THR A 531 10.64 25.73 30.62
CA THR A 531 10.12 27.00 31.19
C THR A 531 9.00 26.79 32.22
N PRO A 532 9.34 26.51 33.50
CA PRO A 532 8.36 26.27 34.56
C PRO A 532 7.38 27.42 34.80
N GLY A 533 6.13 27.05 35.09
CA GLY A 533 4.99 27.96 35.22
C GLY A 533 4.47 28.54 33.90
N SER A 534 4.88 27.99 32.74
CA SER A 534 4.37 28.35 31.41
C SER A 534 4.03 27.07 30.64
N ALA A 535 2.81 26.99 30.10
CA ALA A 535 2.42 25.87 29.25
C ALA A 535 3.32 25.79 28.01
N GLN A 536 3.71 24.58 27.65
CA GLN A 536 4.48 24.26 26.44
C GLN A 536 3.78 23.08 25.76
N THR A 537 3.59 23.16 24.45
CA THR A 537 3.04 22.07 23.63
C THR A 537 4.15 21.10 23.27
N PHE A 538 3.84 19.81 23.32
CA PHE A 538 4.75 18.71 23.02
C PHE A 538 4.13 17.83 21.93
N VAL A 539 5.01 17.31 21.07
CA VAL A 539 4.69 16.44 19.95
C VAL A 539 5.63 15.25 20.05
N LEU A 540 5.09 14.03 20.17
CA LEU A 540 5.83 12.80 20.37
C LEU A 540 5.51 11.81 19.24
N GLU A 541 6.50 11.57 18.38
CA GLU A 541 6.49 10.47 17.41
C GLU A 541 6.51 9.14 18.17
N LEU A 542 5.38 8.43 18.26
CA LEU A 542 5.26 7.25 19.11
C LEU A 542 6.09 6.07 18.58
N SER A 543 6.36 6.01 17.28
CA SER A 543 7.29 5.04 16.68
C SER A 543 8.74 5.18 17.18
N LYS A 544 9.14 6.34 17.73
CA LYS A 544 10.45 6.52 18.40
C LYS A 544 10.50 5.87 19.80
N TYR A 545 9.35 5.60 20.42
CA TYR A 545 9.23 5.18 21.83
C TYR A 545 8.53 3.83 22.03
N TYR A 546 7.72 3.39 21.08
CA TYR A 546 6.80 2.25 21.20
C TYR A 546 6.95 1.31 20.00
N THR A 547 6.52 0.05 20.17
CA THR A 547 6.70 -0.98 19.14
C THR A 547 5.59 -0.88 18.09
N VAL A 548 5.95 -0.46 16.88
CA VAL A 548 5.06 -0.42 15.71
C VAL A 548 4.31 -1.76 15.52
N GLY A 549 3.03 -1.69 15.18
CA GLY A 549 2.12 -2.83 15.10
C GLY A 549 1.64 -3.37 16.45
N THR A 550 1.92 -2.70 17.57
CA THR A 550 1.46 -3.10 18.91
C THR A 550 0.24 -2.28 19.35
N THR A 551 -0.85 -2.97 19.68
CA THR A 551 -2.00 -2.37 20.36
C THR A 551 -1.68 -2.18 21.85
N TYR A 552 -1.64 -0.93 22.28
CA TYR A 552 -1.64 -0.52 23.68
C TYR A 552 -3.10 -0.33 24.14
N SER A 553 -3.38 -0.50 25.43
CA SER A 553 -4.74 -0.49 25.97
C SER A 553 -4.97 0.51 27.10
N HIS A 554 -3.93 1.25 27.50
CA HIS A 554 -4.01 2.31 28.50
C HIS A 554 -3.11 3.49 28.12
N MET A 555 -3.52 4.71 28.45
CA MET A 555 -2.67 5.91 28.43
C MET A 555 -2.29 6.25 29.86
N THR A 556 -1.00 6.48 30.12
CA THR A 556 -0.40 6.68 31.44
C THR A 556 0.00 8.13 31.68
N PHE A 557 -0.06 8.56 32.94
CA PHE A 557 0.27 9.92 33.39
C PHE A 557 1.04 9.85 34.71
N VAL A 558 2.16 10.57 34.77
CA VAL A 558 3.11 10.54 35.90
C VAL A 558 3.34 11.95 36.44
N ALA A 559 3.25 12.07 37.76
CA ALA A 559 3.83 13.12 38.57
C ALA A 559 4.50 12.46 39.79
N ASP A 560 5.81 12.60 39.95
CA ASP A 560 6.57 12.00 41.05
C ASP A 560 7.47 13.04 41.72
N ASP A 561 7.53 12.98 43.05
CA ASP A 561 8.44 13.72 43.94
C ASP A 561 8.29 13.12 45.36
N ASP A 562 9.16 12.19 45.74
CA ASP A 562 9.25 11.54 47.05
C ASP A 562 9.66 12.53 48.16
N ALA A 563 10.43 13.56 47.79
CA ALA A 563 11.08 14.49 48.70
C ALA A 563 10.19 15.70 49.06
N SER A 564 9.32 16.13 48.13
CA SER A 564 8.46 17.30 48.21
C SER A 564 7.15 17.04 47.45
N ALA A 565 6.08 16.67 48.15
CA ALA A 565 4.75 16.47 47.55
C ALA A 565 4.07 17.80 47.12
N THR A 566 4.72 18.54 46.22
CA THR A 566 4.30 19.78 45.57
C THR A 566 4.37 19.69 44.04
N ALA A 567 4.99 18.65 43.49
CA ALA A 567 4.95 18.35 42.06
C ALA A 567 3.52 18.42 41.51
N GLU A 568 3.41 19.05 40.34
CA GLU A 568 2.18 19.38 39.64
C GLU A 568 2.39 18.98 38.18
N SER A 569 1.53 18.13 37.63
CA SER A 569 1.49 17.82 36.21
C SER A 569 0.08 18.13 35.71
N ILE A 570 -0.04 19.15 34.87
CA ILE A 570 -1.26 19.43 34.13
C ILE A 570 -0.99 19.07 32.68
N PHE A 571 -1.60 17.99 32.21
CA PHE A 571 -1.68 17.64 30.79
C PHE A 571 -3.00 18.17 30.24
N ASP A 572 -2.98 18.83 29.09
CA ASP A 572 -4.13 19.47 28.45
C ASP A 572 -4.09 19.23 26.93
N HIS A 573 -5.19 19.45 26.22
CA HIS A 573 -5.28 19.38 24.76
C HIS A 573 -4.66 18.12 24.13
N ILE A 574 -4.90 16.96 24.75
CA ILE A 574 -4.27 15.70 24.34
C ILE A 574 -4.93 15.15 23.07
N ILE A 575 -4.12 14.80 22.07
CA ILE A 575 -4.53 14.15 20.82
C ILE A 575 -3.60 12.98 20.53
N VAL A 576 -4.11 11.93 19.89
CA VAL A 576 -3.32 10.88 19.23
C VAL A 576 -3.87 10.70 17.82
N TYR A 577 -3.02 10.77 16.80
CA TYR A 577 -3.39 10.77 15.39
C TYR A 577 -2.27 10.14 14.53
N GLU A 578 -2.62 9.73 13.32
CA GLU A 578 -1.64 9.40 12.26
C GLU A 578 -1.33 10.64 11.43
N ARG A 579 -0.06 10.87 11.10
CA ARG A 579 0.38 12.05 10.34
C ARG A 579 1.24 11.68 9.13
N GLY A 580 0.98 12.34 8.01
CA GLY A 580 1.82 12.38 6.81
C GLY A 580 2.86 13.50 6.90
N SER A 581 2.95 14.33 5.87
CA SER A 581 4.05 15.28 5.71
C SER A 581 3.70 16.45 4.78
N SER A 582 4.72 17.21 4.36
CA SER A 582 4.59 18.26 3.35
C SER A 582 4.97 17.80 1.93
N VAL A 583 4.85 16.49 1.66
CA VAL A 583 4.90 15.86 0.33
C VAL A 583 3.87 14.71 0.27
N GLU A 584 3.61 14.17 -0.93
CA GLU A 584 2.62 13.11 -1.14
C GLU A 584 2.90 11.86 -0.31
N ASP A 585 1.97 11.49 0.58
CA ASP A 585 2.04 10.32 1.44
C ASP A 585 0.95 9.26 1.17
N VAL A 586 1.18 8.05 1.69
CA VAL A 586 0.17 6.98 1.74
C VAL A 586 0.04 6.52 3.19
N LEU A 587 -1.05 6.93 3.84
CA LEU A 587 -1.34 6.59 5.24
C LEU A 587 -2.31 5.41 5.30
N HIS A 588 -1.99 4.43 6.14
CA HIS A 588 -2.88 3.34 6.51
C HIS A 588 -3.18 3.40 8.02
N GLY A 589 -4.46 3.51 8.38
CA GLY A 589 -4.95 3.38 9.72
C GLY A 589 -5.06 1.91 10.16
N THR A 590 -5.98 1.60 11.06
CA THR A 590 -6.12 0.29 11.69
C THR A 590 -7.60 -0.07 11.89
N ALA A 591 -7.91 -1.16 12.58
CA ALA A 591 -9.29 -1.57 12.88
C ALA A 591 -9.88 -0.85 14.12
N GLN A 592 -9.53 0.42 14.31
CA GLN A 592 -9.81 1.24 15.48
C GLN A 592 -9.98 2.71 15.07
N SER A 593 -11.05 3.37 15.52
CA SER A 593 -11.29 4.81 15.32
C SER A 593 -10.05 5.68 15.59
N GLN A 594 -9.56 6.33 14.54
CA GLN A 594 -8.38 7.17 14.49
C GLN A 594 -8.69 8.57 13.92
N THR A 595 -7.71 9.45 14.01
CA THR A 595 -7.65 10.67 13.19
C THR A 595 -6.42 10.58 12.32
N MET A 596 -6.56 10.93 11.04
CA MET A 596 -5.51 10.82 10.03
C MET A 596 -5.37 12.15 9.31
N LEU A 597 -4.14 12.64 9.19
CA LEU A 597 -3.79 13.91 8.56
C LEU A 597 -2.78 13.66 7.43
N GLY A 598 -3.11 13.95 6.17
CA GLY A 598 -2.12 13.98 5.09
C GLY A 598 -1.19 15.18 5.23
N LEU A 599 -1.79 16.35 5.45
CA LEU A 599 -1.25 17.71 5.60
C LEU A 599 -1.04 18.46 4.28
N ALA A 600 -0.04 18.13 3.48
CA ALA A 600 0.24 18.85 2.24
C ALA A 600 1.00 18.01 1.20
N GLY A 601 0.24 17.35 0.34
CA GLY A 601 0.63 16.64 -0.86
C GLY A 601 -0.65 16.27 -1.62
N ASP A 602 -0.56 15.69 -2.81
CA ASP A 602 -1.66 14.88 -3.36
C ASP A 602 -1.69 13.52 -2.60
N ASP A 603 -2.34 13.48 -1.43
CA ASP A 603 -2.19 12.39 -0.44
C ASP A 603 -3.18 11.22 -0.63
N ILE A 604 -2.89 10.06 -0.02
CA ILE A 604 -3.81 8.90 0.01
C ILE A 604 -4.00 8.40 1.44
N LEU A 605 -5.23 8.44 1.96
CA LEU A 605 -5.57 8.05 3.33
C LEU A 605 -6.56 6.88 3.32
N TYR A 606 -6.21 5.79 4.02
CA TYR A 606 -7.07 4.63 4.29
C TYR A 606 -7.38 4.54 5.78
N GLY A 607 -8.63 4.75 6.20
CA GLY A 607 -9.07 4.63 7.60
C GLY A 607 -8.83 3.22 8.16
N GLY A 608 -9.36 2.22 7.45
CA GLY A 608 -9.23 0.81 7.79
C GLY A 608 -10.53 0.26 8.39
N GLY A 609 -10.95 0.78 9.55
CA GLY A 609 -12.30 0.50 10.06
C GLY A 609 -12.53 0.79 11.54
N GLY A 610 -13.81 0.99 11.87
CA GLY A 610 -14.21 1.80 13.02
C GLY A 610 -14.37 3.26 12.61
N ASP A 611 -15.08 4.04 13.42
CA ASP A 611 -15.53 5.39 13.04
C ASP A 611 -14.34 6.38 12.97
N ASP A 612 -13.83 6.69 11.78
CA ASP A 612 -12.58 7.45 11.56
C ASP A 612 -12.78 8.94 11.22
N ARG A 613 -11.71 9.75 11.32
CA ARG A 613 -11.66 11.15 10.84
C ARG A 613 -10.46 11.41 9.94
N LEU A 614 -10.72 11.59 8.64
CA LEU A 614 -9.72 11.81 7.60
C LEU A 614 -9.68 13.30 7.23
N TYR A 615 -8.51 13.90 7.34
CA TYR A 615 -8.18 15.22 6.83
C TYR A 615 -7.12 14.99 5.75
N GLY A 616 -7.46 15.20 4.47
CA GLY A 616 -6.46 15.16 3.40
C GLY A 616 -5.43 16.27 3.65
N GLY A 617 -5.85 17.50 3.37
CA GLY A 617 -5.08 18.69 3.67
C GLY A 617 -4.99 19.55 2.42
N ALA A 618 -3.76 19.79 1.96
CA ALA A 618 -3.46 20.76 0.92
C ALA A 618 -2.89 20.16 -0.38
N GLY A 619 -3.64 19.23 -0.99
CA GLY A 619 -3.45 18.85 -2.39
C GLY A 619 -4.70 18.21 -2.99
N THR A 620 -4.52 17.23 -3.87
CA THR A 620 -5.60 16.51 -4.58
C THR A 620 -5.79 15.14 -3.95
N ASP A 621 -6.47 15.10 -2.81
CA ASP A 621 -6.34 13.97 -1.87
C ASP A 621 -7.31 12.82 -2.19
N PHE A 622 -6.91 11.58 -1.91
CA PHE A 622 -7.69 10.37 -2.13
C PHE A 622 -8.03 9.71 -0.80
N LEU A 623 -9.28 9.86 -0.38
CA LEU A 623 -9.76 9.50 0.96
C LEU A 623 -10.65 8.26 0.89
N TYR A 624 -10.33 7.25 1.70
CA TYR A 624 -11.06 5.99 1.86
C TYR A 624 -11.40 5.79 3.34
N GLY A 625 -12.68 5.74 3.69
CA GLY A 625 -13.12 5.43 5.06
C GLY A 625 -13.02 3.92 5.38
N GLU A 626 -13.30 3.09 4.39
CA GLU A 626 -13.38 1.63 4.49
C GLU A 626 -14.49 1.10 5.43
N ASP A 627 -14.16 0.45 6.56
CA ASP A 627 -15.09 -0.39 7.34
C ASP A 627 -15.62 0.34 8.61
N GLY A 628 -16.03 1.60 8.45
CA GLY A 628 -16.38 2.52 9.55
C GLY A 628 -17.72 3.26 9.42
N ALA A 629 -17.74 4.49 9.92
CA ALA A 629 -18.84 5.46 9.88
C ALA A 629 -18.22 6.87 9.86
N ASP A 630 -17.65 7.21 8.70
CA ASP A 630 -16.39 7.96 8.69
C ASP A 630 -16.57 9.44 8.35
N THR A 631 -15.73 10.29 8.94
CA THR A 631 -15.78 11.74 8.70
C THR A 631 -14.65 12.21 7.79
N PHE A 632 -15.01 12.68 6.61
CA PHE A 632 -14.11 13.36 5.67
C PHE A 632 -14.15 14.86 5.97
N VAL A 633 -13.05 15.42 6.47
CA VAL A 633 -12.99 16.78 7.01
C VAL A 633 -12.28 17.72 6.03
N PHE A 634 -12.92 18.86 5.75
CA PHE A 634 -12.44 19.86 4.80
C PHE A 634 -12.20 21.19 5.53
N GLU A 635 -10.97 21.69 5.47
CA GLU A 635 -10.55 22.89 6.21
C GLU A 635 -10.52 24.15 5.34
N SER A 636 -10.86 25.30 5.94
CA SER A 636 -10.86 26.61 5.28
C SER A 636 -9.47 27.06 4.77
N ALA A 637 -8.41 26.45 5.32
CA ALA A 637 -7.03 26.69 4.93
C ALA A 637 -6.68 26.11 3.55
N SER A 638 -7.33 25.01 3.14
CA SER A 638 -6.85 24.16 2.05
C SER A 638 -7.90 23.75 1.01
N ALA A 639 -9.16 23.53 1.40
CA ALA A 639 -10.23 22.93 0.59
C ALA A 639 -10.67 23.73 -0.67
N PHE A 640 -10.00 24.85 -0.97
CA PHE A 640 -10.19 25.65 -2.19
C PHE A 640 -8.93 25.74 -3.06
N GLY A 641 -7.83 25.08 -2.68
CA GLY A 641 -6.59 25.00 -3.46
C GLY A 641 -6.66 23.98 -4.59
N ALA A 642 -7.25 22.82 -4.29
CA ALA A 642 -7.50 21.70 -5.19
C ALA A 642 -8.89 21.09 -4.86
N VAL A 643 -9.16 19.84 -5.26
CA VAL A 643 -10.47 19.18 -5.11
C VAL A 643 -10.25 17.70 -4.82
N ASP A 644 -10.73 17.25 -3.67
CA ASP A 644 -10.42 15.91 -3.17
C ASP A 644 -11.37 14.84 -3.73
N HIS A 645 -10.96 13.60 -3.56
CA HIS A 645 -11.58 12.39 -4.08
C HIS A 645 -11.93 11.46 -2.92
N VAL A 646 -13.19 11.49 -2.49
CA VAL A 646 -13.72 10.52 -1.52
C VAL A 646 -14.17 9.29 -2.31
N MET A 647 -13.62 8.13 -1.98
CA MET A 647 -13.60 6.98 -2.89
C MET A 647 -14.70 5.94 -2.62
N ASP A 648 -15.29 5.93 -1.42
CA ASP A 648 -16.17 4.86 -0.92
C ASP A 648 -17.46 5.32 -0.20
N PHE A 649 -17.50 6.55 0.35
CA PHE A 649 -18.62 7.22 1.05
C PHE A 649 -20.02 6.55 0.97
N ASP A 650 -20.44 5.87 2.05
CA ASP A 650 -21.78 5.30 2.22
C ASP A 650 -22.55 5.87 3.43
N VAL A 651 -23.57 6.66 3.12
CA VAL A 651 -24.58 7.17 4.08
C VAL A 651 -25.34 6.06 4.83
N ALA A 652 -25.29 4.81 4.35
CA ALA A 652 -25.84 3.64 5.05
C ALA A 652 -24.87 2.98 6.05
N GLN A 653 -23.56 3.24 5.96
CA GLN A 653 -22.56 2.92 6.99
C GLN A 653 -22.64 3.95 8.11
N GLY A 654 -22.47 5.22 7.76
CA GLY A 654 -22.70 6.36 8.66
C GLY A 654 -22.04 7.68 8.22
N ASP A 655 -21.39 7.66 7.06
CA ASP A 655 -20.35 8.62 6.68
C ASP A 655 -20.84 10.06 6.54
N ALA A 656 -19.94 10.98 6.88
CA ALA A 656 -20.21 12.41 6.95
C ALA A 656 -19.11 13.24 6.27
N LEU A 657 -19.52 14.29 5.57
CA LEU A 657 -18.63 15.35 5.13
C LEU A 657 -18.65 16.47 6.18
N ASP A 658 -17.52 16.79 6.79
CA ASP A 658 -17.39 17.86 7.77
C ASP A 658 -16.78 19.10 7.11
N ILE A 659 -17.63 20.10 6.91
CA ILE A 659 -17.29 21.39 6.28
C ILE A 659 -17.45 22.55 7.27
N SER A 660 -17.55 22.26 8.57
CA SER A 660 -17.90 23.23 9.62
C SER A 660 -16.91 24.41 9.72
N ASP A 661 -15.62 24.18 9.46
CA ASP A 661 -14.59 25.24 9.43
C ASP A 661 -14.71 26.16 8.20
N ILE A 662 -15.27 25.67 7.08
CA ILE A 662 -15.38 26.43 5.83
C ILE A 662 -16.49 27.49 5.89
N LEU A 663 -17.58 27.22 6.61
CA LEU A 663 -18.80 28.02 6.55
C LEU A 663 -18.68 29.33 7.37
N THR A 664 -18.34 30.42 6.69
CA THR A 664 -18.07 31.73 7.32
C THR A 664 -19.35 32.41 7.80
N GLY A 665 -19.77 32.07 9.02
CA GLY A 665 -20.84 32.76 9.74
C GLY A 665 -22.26 32.24 9.47
N TYR A 666 -22.38 31.01 8.96
CA TYR A 666 -23.65 30.29 8.79
C TYR A 666 -24.43 30.17 10.12
N ASP A 667 -25.71 30.57 10.12
CA ASP A 667 -26.65 30.29 11.20
C ASP A 667 -27.76 29.35 10.70
N PRO A 668 -27.76 28.05 11.06
CA PRO A 668 -28.79 27.08 10.63
C PRO A 668 -30.22 27.41 11.12
N VAL A 669 -30.40 28.45 11.94
CA VAL A 669 -31.72 28.97 12.34
C VAL A 669 -32.24 30.07 11.41
N THR A 670 -31.37 30.77 10.67
CA THR A 670 -31.77 31.94 9.87
C THR A 670 -31.36 31.93 8.40
N ASP A 671 -30.34 31.17 8.03
CA ASP A 671 -29.84 31.07 6.65
C ASP A 671 -30.43 29.88 5.89
N LEU A 672 -30.03 29.70 4.62
CA LEU A 672 -30.40 28.56 3.79
C LEU A 672 -29.13 27.81 3.40
N LEU A 673 -29.04 26.52 3.74
CA LEU A 673 -27.86 25.70 3.40
C LEU A 673 -27.62 25.63 1.88
N SER A 674 -28.66 25.78 1.05
CA SER A 674 -28.56 25.87 -0.43
C SER A 674 -27.82 27.10 -0.98
N ASP A 675 -27.64 28.12 -0.14
CA ASP A 675 -26.89 29.34 -0.47
C ASP A 675 -25.40 29.21 -0.08
N PHE A 676 -25.04 28.20 0.73
CA PHE A 676 -23.67 27.82 1.11
C PHE A 676 -23.17 26.54 0.44
N VAL A 677 -24.02 25.53 0.20
CA VAL A 677 -23.61 24.18 -0.26
C VAL A 677 -24.46 23.74 -1.46
N ARG A 678 -23.83 23.07 -2.43
CA ARG A 678 -24.50 22.44 -3.59
C ARG A 678 -23.85 21.10 -3.94
N THR A 679 -24.70 20.10 -4.18
CA THR A 679 -24.34 18.81 -4.77
C THR A 679 -24.71 18.79 -6.26
N SER A 680 -23.95 18.09 -7.10
CA SER A 680 -24.30 17.85 -8.50
C SER A 680 -23.73 16.56 -9.05
N GLU A 681 -24.53 15.80 -9.79
CA GLU A 681 -24.15 14.49 -10.34
C GLU A 681 -23.43 14.63 -11.70
N SER A 682 -22.33 13.90 -11.89
CA SER A 682 -21.58 13.82 -13.14
C SER A 682 -20.97 12.43 -13.31
N ASN A 683 -21.09 11.81 -14.48
CA ASN A 683 -20.53 10.49 -14.87
C ASN A 683 -20.90 9.25 -14.03
N GLY A 684 -21.44 9.40 -12.83
CA GLY A 684 -21.60 8.35 -11.83
C GLY A 684 -21.24 8.81 -10.41
N ASP A 685 -20.73 10.03 -10.28
CA ASP A 685 -20.12 10.61 -9.09
C ASP A 685 -20.92 11.84 -8.63
N THR A 686 -20.79 12.22 -7.35
CA THR A 686 -21.38 13.46 -6.82
C THR A 686 -20.28 14.49 -6.53
N ILE A 687 -20.33 15.62 -7.23
CA ILE A 687 -19.46 16.78 -6.98
C ILE A 687 -20.10 17.62 -5.86
N VAL A 688 -19.33 17.90 -4.81
CA VAL A 688 -19.69 18.80 -3.71
C VAL A 688 -19.01 20.15 -3.93
N ALA A 689 -19.78 21.23 -3.81
CA ALA A 689 -19.29 22.59 -3.97
C ALA A 689 -19.84 23.51 -2.87
N VAL A 690 -18.99 24.41 -2.39
CA VAL A 690 -19.25 25.33 -1.27
C VAL A 690 -19.02 26.78 -1.69
N ASP A 691 -19.84 27.68 -1.15
CA ASP A 691 -19.76 29.14 -1.25
C ASP A 691 -19.66 29.69 0.18
N ALA A 692 -18.42 29.95 0.61
CA ALA A 692 -18.08 30.06 2.04
C ALA A 692 -18.77 31.21 2.79
N ASP A 693 -19.19 32.29 2.11
CA ASP A 693 -19.85 33.45 2.74
C ASP A 693 -21.37 33.46 2.61
N GLY A 694 -21.97 32.43 1.99
CA GLY A 694 -23.41 32.31 1.80
C GLY A 694 -24.00 33.31 0.79
N GLY A 695 -23.17 33.97 -0.03
CA GLY A 695 -23.61 34.92 -1.07
C GLY A 695 -24.48 34.27 -2.15
N GLY A 696 -24.37 32.96 -2.34
CA GLY A 696 -25.14 32.19 -3.31
C GLY A 696 -24.60 32.25 -4.75
N ASP A 697 -23.46 32.93 -4.96
CA ASP A 697 -22.92 33.33 -6.26
C ASP A 697 -21.46 32.90 -6.58
N HIS A 698 -20.68 32.36 -5.64
CA HIS A 698 -19.27 31.96 -5.83
C HIS A 698 -18.91 30.54 -5.35
N PHE A 699 -19.72 29.55 -5.73
CA PHE A 699 -19.46 28.13 -5.47
C PHE A 699 -18.17 27.62 -6.12
N ALA A 700 -17.26 27.09 -5.30
CA ALA A 700 -16.10 26.30 -5.71
C ALA A 700 -16.33 24.82 -5.34
N SER A 701 -15.93 23.90 -6.21
CA SER A 701 -15.87 22.47 -5.86
C SER A 701 -14.81 22.25 -4.78
N ILE A 702 -15.10 21.38 -3.82
CA ILE A 702 -14.16 20.97 -2.77
C ILE A 702 -13.92 19.45 -2.77
N ALA A 703 -14.93 18.66 -3.14
CA ALA A 703 -14.83 17.20 -3.15
C ALA A 703 -15.61 16.55 -4.31
N ILE A 704 -15.18 15.35 -4.67
CA ILE A 704 -15.84 14.44 -5.62
C ILE A 704 -16.03 13.10 -4.91
N LEU A 705 -17.28 12.68 -4.73
CA LEU A 705 -17.67 11.39 -4.15
C LEU A 705 -17.85 10.38 -5.30
N HIS A 706 -16.91 9.46 -5.47
CA HIS A 706 -16.88 8.54 -6.63
C HIS A 706 -17.97 7.47 -6.54
N GLY A 707 -18.67 7.21 -7.65
CA GLY A 707 -19.74 6.20 -7.72
C GLY A 707 -21.02 6.53 -6.93
N VAL A 708 -21.02 7.57 -6.09
CA VAL A 708 -22.14 8.00 -5.25
C VAL A 708 -23.11 8.90 -6.03
N THR A 709 -24.39 8.54 -6.05
CA THR A 709 -25.47 9.32 -6.68
C THR A 709 -26.77 9.27 -5.86
N GLY A 710 -27.69 10.19 -6.11
CA GLY A 710 -29.03 10.18 -5.48
C GLY A 710 -29.10 10.73 -4.06
N LEU A 711 -28.03 11.34 -3.53
CA LEU A 711 -27.91 11.86 -2.15
C LEU A 711 -28.99 12.87 -1.73
N GLY A 712 -29.68 13.52 -2.68
CA GLY A 712 -30.74 14.49 -2.39
C GLY A 712 -30.21 15.94 -2.32
N THR A 713 -30.72 16.72 -1.38
CA THR A 713 -30.27 18.11 -1.13
C THR A 713 -29.27 18.15 0.04
N PRO A 714 -28.45 19.22 0.17
CA PRO A 714 -27.62 19.42 1.35
C PRO A 714 -28.40 19.35 2.67
N ASP A 715 -29.60 19.92 2.73
CA ASP A 715 -30.50 19.84 3.91
C ASP A 715 -30.92 18.38 4.20
N THR A 716 -30.96 17.51 3.18
CA THR A 716 -31.25 16.08 3.35
C THR A 716 -30.06 15.33 3.97
N LEU A 717 -28.83 15.74 3.66
CA LEU A 717 -27.61 15.18 4.24
C LEU A 717 -27.40 15.67 5.68
N GLU A 718 -27.67 16.96 5.96
CA GLU A 718 -27.67 17.54 7.30
C GLU A 718 -28.72 16.86 8.21
N ASP A 719 -29.97 16.66 7.74
CA ASP A 719 -31.02 15.90 8.45
C ASP A 719 -30.64 14.41 8.72
N LEU A 720 -29.68 13.85 7.97
CA LEU A 720 -29.18 12.48 8.12
C LEU A 720 -27.90 12.39 8.98
N GLY A 721 -27.21 13.51 9.21
CA GLY A 721 -25.87 13.55 9.82
C GLY A 721 -24.72 13.35 8.83
N ALA A 722 -25.01 13.11 7.55
CA ALA A 722 -24.02 12.88 6.49
C ALA A 722 -23.36 14.17 5.95
N LEU A 723 -23.70 15.33 6.52
CA LEU A 723 -23.09 16.62 6.26
C LEU A 723 -23.07 17.40 7.58
N ILE A 724 -21.88 17.73 8.08
CA ILE A 724 -21.63 18.45 9.33
C ILE A 724 -21.21 19.89 8.98
N THR A 725 -21.84 20.86 9.65
CA THR A 725 -21.83 22.27 9.27
C THR A 725 -21.60 23.24 10.43
N VAL A 726 -21.68 22.78 11.69
CA VAL A 726 -21.65 23.55 12.95
C VAL A 726 -21.23 22.71 14.15
#